data_AF-A0A6A6CQM2-F1
#
_entry.id   AF-A0A6A6CQM2-F1
#
_cell.length_a   1.000
_cell.length_b   1.000
_cell.length_c   1.000
_cell.angle_alpha   90.00
_cell.angle_beta   90.00
_cell.angle_gamma   90.00
#
_symmetry.space_group_name_H-M   'P 1'
#
loop_
_entity.id
_entity.type
_entity.pdbx_description
1 polymer ?
#
loop_
_entity_poly.entity_id
_entity_poly.type
_entity_poly.pdbx_seq_one_letter_code
_entity_poly.pdbx_strand_id
1 'polypeptide(L)'
;MYQRVFCDTPAIKAYGLSFRLWMRILMTLVVVTFVATFIVGIFSCTPIQYSWDKSLKGHCVETIPWWYTYATLNMLTDIMILALPIPLINGLMKITKRQKYVLMGIFLLGAFVCVVTIVRMTTLKTGATGKDSTYTGSATLKWTAVETNVGIICACLPLLRPILNKLIPWFAERSRDPGPRTGYVISSVNTMSTGLRTIDSSKHSEPWSQSEKHEGTLDQISEQDPSSRNNSVVYGGFGGIRKTTEIELHEENERQDHSESVKDDKHGYRRSSEHMTINQTPGICGLLLAQGLQKHHIPYTIYEKESTAGRSRDWGMAYFWSADYLPYLLPVELVDRLPEAQVDPVYKAQPVENMTVTNGRDGSTIKVVPSPGGRRVARKALRRLLGEGVDVKYDHKLERIEFGNDGTVTAFFQNGASETGTLLIGADGGGSIVRRSLLGPLAEPKPLPVYMANFNVRYRNPEHAIFIRSKLRHFVDHGIHPKGMFFLMTMQGVPDPKRPETWSFQITLTWPPELSPDKEDPEPPHSLRDLQDLTRDWASPKREALEWLGDADVTVTDGFFGRNGEHTTTAGLDADEDPWRLIIPSDRVSVWIPVPWDNHSGRTTLVGDAAHAMTFHRGQGLNNCIRDAKELVSRLVQHSKGEVSLKEAVNEYEKEMIDRGTAEVKTSMEQTLKCHNWETFQHSPVMKIGGSPIRAVENEGWKQILREQGSQV
;
A
#
# COMPACT_ATOMS: atom_id res chain seq x y z
N MET A 1 -19.56 19.57 -6.13
CA MET A 1 -20.45 18.86 -5.19
C MET A 1 -20.89 17.50 -5.73
N TYR A 2 -21.68 17.45 -6.81
CA TYR A 2 -22.19 16.19 -7.38
C TYR A 2 -21.10 15.18 -7.75
N GLN A 3 -19.97 15.64 -8.30
CA GLN A 3 -18.80 14.81 -8.58
C GLN A 3 -18.22 14.11 -7.34
N ARG A 4 -18.30 14.71 -6.14
CA ARG A 4 -17.79 14.08 -4.90
C ARG A 4 -18.81 13.19 -4.20
N VAL A 5 -20.10 13.41 -4.45
CA VAL A 5 -21.18 12.62 -3.83
C VAL A 5 -21.53 11.40 -4.67
N PHE A 6 -21.39 11.48 -6.00
CA PHE A 6 -21.88 10.48 -6.93
C PHE A 6 -20.78 9.80 -7.78
N CYS A 7 -19.54 10.29 -7.84
CA CYS A 7 -18.49 9.56 -8.58
C CYS A 7 -17.93 8.34 -7.83
N ASP A 8 -18.15 8.26 -6.51
CA ASP A 8 -17.56 7.21 -5.66
C ASP A 8 -18.48 5.98 -5.50
N THR A 9 -19.57 5.88 -6.28
CA THR A 9 -20.48 4.72 -6.22
C THR A 9 -20.30 3.78 -7.43
N PRO A 10 -20.00 2.49 -7.23
CA PRO A 10 -19.67 1.55 -8.31
C PRO A 10 -20.79 1.27 -9.33
N ALA A 11 -22.03 1.74 -9.08
CA ALA A 11 -23.19 1.53 -9.96
C ALA A 11 -23.17 2.34 -11.28
N ILE A 12 -22.16 3.19 -11.51
CA ILE A 12 -22.12 4.14 -12.63
C ILE A 12 -21.00 3.83 -13.65
N LYS A 13 -20.74 2.56 -13.99
CA LYS A 13 -19.77 2.22 -15.06
C LYS A 13 -20.37 2.10 -16.47
N ALA A 14 -21.70 1.98 -16.62
CA ALA A 14 -22.37 2.00 -17.93
C ALA A 14 -22.99 3.37 -18.31
N TYR A 15 -23.55 4.12 -17.35
CA TYR A 15 -24.17 5.44 -17.57
C TYR A 15 -23.28 6.64 -17.20
N GLY A 16 -22.05 6.39 -16.71
CA GLY A 16 -21.19 7.42 -16.11
C GLY A 16 -20.60 8.40 -17.10
N LEU A 17 -20.44 8.01 -18.36
CA LEU A 17 -19.96 8.90 -19.41
C LEU A 17 -21.00 10.00 -19.71
N SER A 18 -22.27 9.61 -19.86
CA SER A 18 -23.38 10.54 -20.12
C SER A 18 -23.60 11.49 -18.94
N PHE A 19 -23.57 11.01 -17.70
CA PHE A 19 -23.71 11.86 -16.51
C PHE A 19 -22.55 12.86 -16.34
N ARG A 20 -21.30 12.41 -16.56
CA ARG A 20 -20.13 13.29 -16.52
C ARG A 20 -20.15 14.33 -17.65
N LEU A 21 -20.69 13.98 -18.82
CA LEU A 21 -20.89 14.91 -19.93
C LEU A 21 -21.94 15.97 -19.58
N TRP A 22 -23.12 15.57 -19.10
CA TRP A 22 -24.16 16.51 -18.63
C TRP A 22 -23.67 17.45 -17.54
N MET A 23 -22.87 16.95 -16.59
CA MET A 23 -22.27 17.77 -15.55
C MET A 23 -21.27 18.80 -16.10
N ARG A 24 -20.44 18.42 -17.08
CA ARG A 24 -19.51 19.35 -17.75
C ARG A 24 -20.26 20.42 -18.54
N ILE A 25 -21.31 20.02 -19.28
CA ILE A 25 -22.16 20.95 -20.03
C ILE A 25 -22.80 21.98 -19.08
N LEU A 26 -23.38 21.53 -17.97
CA LEU A 26 -23.98 22.41 -16.96
C LEU A 26 -22.96 23.35 -16.32
N MET A 27 -21.77 22.85 -15.98
CA MET A 27 -20.69 23.70 -15.44
C MET A 27 -20.29 24.79 -16.44
N THR A 28 -20.08 24.42 -17.71
CA THR A 28 -19.75 25.39 -18.77
C THR A 28 -20.86 26.42 -18.94
N LEU A 29 -22.14 26.00 -18.94
CA LEU A 29 -23.28 26.90 -19.04
C LEU A 29 -23.32 27.93 -17.90
N VAL A 30 -23.11 27.50 -16.65
CA VAL A 30 -23.08 28.39 -15.48
C VAL A 30 -21.92 29.38 -15.56
N VAL A 31 -20.72 28.91 -15.94
CA VAL A 31 -19.55 29.79 -16.08
C VAL A 31 -19.76 30.83 -17.17
N VAL A 32 -20.27 30.42 -18.34
CA VAL A 32 -20.51 31.34 -19.47
C VAL A 32 -21.58 32.37 -19.12
N THR A 33 -22.69 31.95 -18.51
CA THR A 33 -23.76 32.87 -18.09
C THR A 33 -23.29 33.84 -17.00
N PHE A 34 -22.46 33.39 -16.05
CA PHE A 34 -21.83 34.27 -15.06
C PHE A 34 -20.92 35.32 -15.71
N VAL A 35 -20.01 34.90 -16.60
CA VAL A 35 -19.09 35.83 -17.27
C VAL A 35 -19.85 36.85 -18.13
N ALA A 36 -20.85 36.40 -18.88
CA ALA A 36 -21.67 37.30 -19.72
C ALA A 36 -22.42 38.34 -18.88
N THR A 37 -23.04 37.92 -17.77
CA THR A 37 -23.81 38.82 -16.90
C THR A 37 -22.93 39.79 -16.12
N PHE A 38 -21.72 39.36 -15.75
CA PHE A 38 -20.70 40.21 -15.15
C PHE A 38 -20.26 41.34 -16.09
N ILE A 39 -20.00 41.02 -17.37
CA ILE A 39 -19.63 42.00 -18.39
C ILE A 39 -20.76 43.02 -18.60
N VAL A 40 -22.01 42.56 -18.78
CA VAL A 40 -23.15 43.48 -18.94
C VAL A 40 -23.40 44.32 -17.69
N GLY A 41 -23.13 43.79 -16.50
CA GLY A 41 -23.21 44.56 -15.25
C GLY A 41 -22.27 45.78 -15.26
N ILE A 42 -21.01 45.58 -15.65
CA ILE A 42 -19.99 46.64 -15.72
C ILE A 42 -20.29 47.65 -16.83
N PHE A 43 -20.68 47.16 -18.01
CA PHE A 43 -20.94 47.98 -19.21
C PHE A 43 -22.43 48.26 -19.42
N SER A 44 -23.20 48.35 -18.33
CA SER A 44 -24.65 48.54 -18.37
C SER A 44 -25.09 49.92 -18.88
N CYS A 45 -24.20 50.90 -18.87
CA CYS A 45 -24.42 52.25 -19.39
C CYS A 45 -23.27 52.70 -20.30
N THR A 46 -23.61 53.48 -21.33
CA THR A 46 -22.66 54.07 -22.28
C THR A 46 -22.83 55.59 -22.27
N PRO A 47 -21.88 56.36 -21.68
CA PRO A 47 -20.66 55.95 -20.97
C PRO A 47 -20.94 55.39 -19.56
N ILE A 48 -20.01 54.61 -18.98
CA ILE A 48 -20.20 53.93 -17.68
C ILE A 48 -20.55 54.92 -16.56
N GLN A 49 -19.95 56.12 -16.60
CA GLN A 49 -20.18 57.20 -15.65
C GLN A 49 -21.64 57.66 -15.59
N TYR A 50 -22.41 57.44 -16.65
CA TYR A 50 -23.84 57.75 -16.69
C TYR A 50 -24.68 56.91 -15.72
N SER A 51 -24.11 55.83 -15.16
CA SER A 51 -24.78 55.02 -14.13
C SER A 51 -25.00 55.82 -12.85
N TRP A 52 -24.00 56.57 -12.37
CA TRP A 52 -24.06 57.37 -11.14
C TRP A 52 -24.17 58.88 -11.37
N ASP A 53 -23.74 59.39 -12.52
CA ASP A 53 -23.82 60.80 -12.90
C ASP A 53 -24.80 61.00 -14.05
N LYS A 54 -26.05 61.35 -13.70
CA LYS A 54 -27.13 61.59 -14.67
C LYS A 54 -27.05 62.94 -15.39
N SER A 55 -26.04 63.78 -15.08
CA SER A 55 -25.82 65.05 -15.78
C SER A 55 -25.21 64.87 -17.18
N LEU A 56 -24.59 63.71 -17.43
CA LEU A 56 -23.98 63.34 -18.71
C LEU A 56 -25.05 62.86 -19.71
N LYS A 57 -24.84 63.08 -21.01
CA LYS A 57 -25.69 62.47 -22.05
C LYS A 57 -25.25 61.02 -22.27
N GLY A 58 -26.14 60.07 -21.97
CA GLY A 58 -25.89 58.65 -22.14
C GLY A 58 -27.17 57.84 -22.23
N HIS A 59 -27.02 56.56 -22.54
CA HIS A 59 -28.10 55.57 -22.48
C HIS A 59 -27.65 54.38 -21.63
N CYS A 60 -28.59 53.72 -20.96
CA CYS A 60 -28.37 52.49 -20.21
C CYS A 60 -29.25 51.39 -20.78
N VAL A 61 -28.82 50.13 -20.58
CA VAL A 61 -29.67 48.96 -20.84
C VAL A 61 -30.92 49.06 -19.98
N GLU A 62 -32.07 48.70 -20.56
CA GLU A 62 -33.34 48.69 -19.85
C GLU A 62 -33.28 47.76 -18.62
N THR A 63 -33.39 48.33 -17.44
CA THR A 63 -33.11 47.63 -16.17
C THR A 63 -34.11 46.50 -15.89
N ILE A 64 -35.39 46.70 -16.20
CA ILE A 64 -36.44 45.72 -15.92
C ILE A 64 -36.30 44.47 -16.80
N PRO A 65 -36.24 44.56 -18.15
CA PRO A 65 -36.02 43.37 -18.99
C PRO A 65 -34.71 42.65 -18.70
N TRP A 66 -33.63 43.39 -18.41
CA TRP A 66 -32.34 42.81 -18.06
C TRP A 66 -32.43 41.95 -16.79
N TRP A 67 -33.01 42.48 -15.73
CA TRP A 67 -33.16 41.77 -14.47
C TRP A 67 -34.07 40.54 -14.58
N TYR A 68 -35.15 40.60 -15.37
CA TYR A 68 -36.00 39.43 -15.63
C TYR A 68 -35.27 38.35 -16.40
N THR A 69 -34.48 38.71 -17.41
CA THR A 69 -33.68 37.77 -18.20
C THR A 69 -32.64 37.09 -17.32
N TYR A 70 -31.91 37.86 -16.51
CA TYR A 70 -30.93 37.36 -15.57
C TYR A 70 -31.55 36.40 -14.53
N ALA A 71 -32.65 36.82 -13.89
CA ALA A 71 -33.32 36.01 -12.88
C ALA A 71 -33.86 34.69 -13.45
N THR A 72 -34.36 34.71 -14.69
CA THR A 72 -34.87 33.52 -15.38
C THR A 72 -33.74 32.54 -15.71
N LEU A 73 -32.61 33.02 -16.23
CA LEU A 73 -31.46 32.17 -16.54
C LEU A 73 -30.89 31.51 -15.29
N ASN A 74 -30.73 32.27 -14.19
CA ASN A 74 -30.22 31.75 -12.93
C ASN A 74 -31.17 30.68 -12.33
N MET A 75 -32.48 30.93 -12.38
CA MET A 75 -33.50 29.98 -11.93
C MET A 75 -33.48 28.69 -12.76
N LEU A 76 -33.35 28.78 -14.08
CA LEU A 76 -33.27 27.61 -14.96
C LEU A 76 -32.03 26.77 -14.65
N THR A 77 -30.88 27.40 -14.44
CA THR A 77 -29.65 26.67 -14.07
C THR A 77 -29.79 25.97 -12.71
N ASP A 78 -30.45 26.59 -11.74
CA ASP A 78 -30.69 25.98 -10.42
C ASP A 78 -31.59 24.73 -10.53
N ILE A 79 -32.68 24.80 -11.32
CA ILE A 79 -33.58 23.66 -11.56
C ILE A 79 -32.82 22.51 -12.24
N MET A 80 -31.99 22.80 -13.25
CA MET A 80 -31.21 21.78 -13.94
C MET A 80 -30.21 21.08 -13.00
N ILE A 81 -29.59 21.83 -12.09
CA ILE A 81 -28.66 21.30 -11.09
C ILE A 81 -29.40 20.37 -10.11
N LEU A 82 -30.62 20.73 -9.68
CA LEU A 82 -31.43 19.92 -8.79
C LEU A 82 -31.98 18.65 -9.45
N ALA A 83 -32.26 18.69 -10.75
CA ALA A 83 -32.79 17.56 -11.51
C ALA A 83 -31.73 16.50 -11.85
N LEU A 84 -30.47 16.91 -12.02
CA LEU A 84 -29.34 16.07 -12.43
C LEU A 84 -29.21 14.71 -11.66
N PRO A 85 -29.35 14.65 -10.32
CA PRO A 85 -29.19 13.42 -9.54
C PRO A 85 -30.47 12.57 -9.36
N ILE A 86 -31.66 13.06 -9.74
CA ILE A 86 -32.94 12.36 -9.50
C ILE A 86 -33.00 10.98 -10.20
N PRO A 87 -32.61 10.85 -11.49
CA PRO A 87 -32.62 9.55 -12.16
C PRO A 87 -31.66 8.52 -11.52
N LEU A 88 -30.57 9.00 -10.93
CA LEU A 88 -29.55 8.16 -10.29
C LEU A 88 -30.03 7.57 -8.95
N ILE A 89 -30.83 8.32 -8.19
CA ILE A 89 -31.36 7.90 -6.89
C ILE A 89 -32.44 6.81 -7.05
N ASN A 90 -33.26 6.88 -8.11
CA ASN A 90 -34.39 5.98 -8.29
C ASN A 90 -34.01 4.64 -8.95
N GLY A 91 -32.90 4.57 -9.71
CA GLY A 91 -32.57 3.39 -10.50
C GLY A 91 -31.60 2.39 -9.86
N LEU A 92 -30.65 2.82 -9.02
CA LEU A 92 -29.38 2.06 -8.90
C LEU A 92 -28.68 2.04 -7.52
N MET A 93 -29.17 2.73 -6.48
CA MET A 93 -28.50 2.71 -5.17
C MET A 93 -29.35 2.12 -4.04
N LYS A 94 -28.88 1.03 -3.42
CA LYS A 94 -29.37 0.54 -2.12
C LYS A 94 -28.83 1.43 -0.99
N ILE A 95 -29.38 2.64 -0.89
CA ILE A 95 -29.06 3.61 0.17
C ILE A 95 -29.78 3.22 1.47
N THR A 96 -29.09 3.28 2.62
CA THR A 96 -29.75 3.09 3.93
C THR A 96 -30.83 4.16 4.13
N LYS A 97 -31.98 3.80 4.73
CA LYS A 97 -33.14 4.73 4.87
C LYS A 97 -32.75 6.10 5.44
N ARG A 98 -31.73 6.15 6.32
CA ARG A 98 -31.21 7.38 6.93
C ARG A 98 -30.47 8.29 5.94
N GLN A 99 -29.58 7.74 5.12
CA GLN A 99 -28.85 8.50 4.08
C GLN A 99 -29.81 9.05 3.02
N LYS A 100 -30.90 8.32 2.72
CA LYS A 100 -31.98 8.79 1.84
C LYS A 100 -32.68 10.05 2.39
N TYR A 101 -32.99 10.10 3.68
CA TYR A 101 -33.61 11.29 4.29
C TYR A 101 -32.69 12.52 4.30
N VAL A 102 -31.39 12.34 4.59
CA VAL A 102 -30.41 13.43 4.55
C VAL A 102 -30.28 13.99 3.14
N LEU A 103 -30.17 13.11 2.14
CA LEU A 103 -30.08 13.49 0.74
C LEU A 103 -31.35 14.22 0.28
N MET A 104 -32.53 13.72 0.66
CA MET A 104 -33.82 14.38 0.40
C MET A 104 -33.91 15.76 1.05
N GLY A 105 -33.38 15.95 2.27
CA GLY A 105 -33.31 17.24 2.93
C GLY A 105 -32.47 18.27 2.17
N ILE A 106 -31.34 17.85 1.60
CA ILE A 106 -30.49 18.73 0.76
C ILE A 106 -31.25 19.15 -0.52
N PHE A 107 -31.98 18.23 -1.15
CA PHE A 107 -32.81 18.56 -2.32
C PHE A 107 -33.96 19.51 -2.01
N LEU A 108 -34.64 19.33 -0.88
CA LEU A 108 -35.72 20.22 -0.45
C LEU A 108 -35.21 21.64 -0.16
N LEU A 109 -34.04 21.76 0.44
CA LEU A 109 -33.41 23.07 0.66
C LEU A 109 -33.01 23.74 -0.65
N GLY A 110 -32.51 22.96 -1.61
CA GLY A 110 -32.26 23.43 -2.97
C GLY A 110 -33.54 23.90 -3.68
N ALA A 111 -34.64 23.16 -3.58
CA ALA A 111 -35.92 23.56 -4.13
C ALA A 111 -36.47 24.84 -3.48
N PHE A 112 -36.20 25.05 -2.19
CA PHE A 112 -36.57 26.28 -1.49
C PHE A 112 -35.84 27.51 -2.06
N VAL A 113 -34.59 27.39 -2.50
CA VAL A 113 -33.87 28.49 -3.18
C VAL A 113 -34.62 28.92 -4.45
N CYS A 114 -35.10 27.98 -5.26
CA CYS A 114 -35.88 28.30 -6.45
C CYS A 114 -37.18 29.07 -6.12
N VAL A 115 -37.86 28.73 -5.01
CA VAL A 115 -39.06 29.44 -4.54
C VAL A 115 -38.72 30.88 -4.15
N VAL A 116 -37.60 31.09 -3.44
CA VAL A 116 -37.11 32.43 -3.09
C VAL A 116 -36.81 33.27 -4.34
N THR A 117 -36.21 32.66 -5.37
CA THR A 117 -35.94 33.33 -6.66
C THR A 117 -37.24 33.76 -7.36
N ILE A 118 -38.30 32.94 -7.31
CA ILE A 118 -39.63 33.28 -7.86
C ILE A 118 -40.24 34.47 -7.10
N VAL A 119 -40.21 34.46 -5.77
CA VAL A 119 -40.72 35.56 -4.95
C VAL A 119 -39.95 36.86 -5.24
N ARG A 120 -38.61 36.79 -5.38
CA ARG A 120 -37.78 37.93 -5.81
C ARG A 120 -38.25 38.49 -7.15
N MET A 121 -38.56 37.65 -8.13
CA MET A 121 -39.05 38.12 -9.45
C MET A 121 -40.38 38.88 -9.37
N THR A 122 -41.26 38.55 -8.41
CA THR A 122 -42.53 39.28 -8.21
C THR A 122 -42.33 40.66 -7.57
N THR A 123 -41.32 40.81 -6.71
CA THR A 123 -41.02 42.07 -6.01
C THR A 123 -40.15 43.03 -6.83
N LEU A 124 -39.53 42.52 -7.90
CA LEU A 124 -38.62 43.26 -8.76
C LEU A 124 -39.29 44.44 -9.48
N LYS A 125 -40.49 44.24 -10.03
CA LYS A 125 -41.25 45.31 -10.72
C LYS A 125 -41.68 46.41 -9.76
N THR A 126 -42.16 46.04 -8.58
CA THR A 126 -42.61 46.99 -7.54
C THR A 126 -41.43 47.76 -6.95
N GLY A 127 -40.27 47.12 -6.79
CA GLY A 127 -39.03 47.76 -6.36
C GLY A 127 -38.49 48.78 -7.36
N ALA A 128 -38.62 48.50 -8.66
CA ALA A 128 -38.10 49.36 -9.73
C ALA A 128 -39.04 50.52 -10.14
N THR A 129 -40.34 50.44 -9.84
CA THR A 129 -41.36 51.41 -10.31
C THR A 129 -41.97 52.26 -9.19
N GLY A 130 -41.57 52.07 -7.93
CA GLY A 130 -41.99 52.90 -6.80
C GLY A 130 -41.46 54.33 -6.88
N LYS A 131 -42.25 55.31 -6.40
CA LYS A 131 -41.84 56.74 -6.30
C LYS A 131 -40.57 56.94 -5.49
N ASP A 132 -40.28 56.06 -4.54
CA ASP A 132 -39.03 55.97 -3.80
C ASP A 132 -38.42 54.58 -4.00
N SER A 133 -37.58 54.45 -5.03
CA SER A 133 -36.90 53.21 -5.39
C SER A 133 -36.02 52.65 -4.26
N THR A 134 -35.53 53.50 -3.36
CA THR A 134 -34.68 53.10 -2.23
C THR A 134 -35.52 52.38 -1.18
N TYR A 135 -36.69 52.92 -0.86
CA TYR A 135 -37.62 52.32 0.09
C TYR A 135 -38.30 51.06 -0.48
N THR A 136 -38.82 51.12 -1.72
CA THR A 136 -39.50 49.98 -2.35
C THR A 136 -38.54 48.87 -2.77
N GLY A 137 -37.28 49.20 -3.09
CA GLY A 137 -36.22 48.24 -3.41
C GLY A 137 -35.71 47.42 -2.20
N SER A 138 -35.97 47.88 -0.98
CA SER A 138 -35.54 47.18 0.25
C SER A 138 -36.12 45.77 0.38
N ALA A 139 -37.34 45.54 -0.13
CA ALA A 139 -37.95 44.22 -0.17
C ALA A 139 -37.18 43.28 -1.11
N THR A 140 -36.82 43.76 -2.29
CA THR A 140 -36.02 43.01 -3.28
C THR A 140 -34.63 42.66 -2.72
N LEU A 141 -33.97 43.60 -2.05
CA LEU A 141 -32.64 43.38 -1.45
C LEU A 141 -32.68 42.33 -0.32
N LYS A 142 -33.72 42.33 0.52
CA LYS A 142 -33.92 41.30 1.55
C LYS A 142 -34.03 39.91 0.93
N TRP A 143 -34.81 39.77 -0.15
CA TRP A 143 -34.95 38.48 -0.85
C TRP A 143 -33.66 38.03 -1.52
N THR A 144 -32.90 38.94 -2.14
CA THR A 144 -31.57 38.64 -2.70
C THR A 144 -30.58 38.17 -1.64
N ALA A 145 -30.62 38.78 -0.45
CA ALA A 145 -29.79 38.35 0.68
C ALA A 145 -30.16 36.95 1.18
N VAL A 146 -31.46 36.65 1.30
CA VAL A 146 -31.94 35.31 1.68
C VAL A 146 -31.50 34.27 0.65
N GLU A 147 -31.69 34.53 -0.64
CA GLU A 147 -31.30 33.65 -1.73
C GLU A 147 -29.80 33.31 -1.71
N THR A 148 -28.96 34.33 -1.57
CA THR A 148 -27.49 34.17 -1.56
C THR A 148 -27.04 33.35 -0.35
N ASN A 149 -27.56 33.67 0.85
CA ASN A 149 -27.18 32.97 2.07
C ASN A 149 -27.66 31.51 2.08
N VAL A 150 -28.90 31.25 1.65
CA VAL A 150 -29.41 29.87 1.56
C VAL A 150 -28.65 29.08 0.49
N GLY A 151 -28.31 29.71 -0.65
CA GLY A 151 -27.45 29.10 -1.68
C GLY A 151 -26.08 28.69 -1.15
N ILE A 152 -25.42 29.55 -0.35
CA ILE A 152 -24.15 29.23 0.31
C ILE A 152 -24.31 28.06 1.29
N ILE A 153 -25.38 28.05 2.08
CA ILE A 153 -25.67 26.95 3.00
C ILE A 153 -25.83 25.64 2.21
N CYS A 154 -26.65 25.63 1.15
CA CYS A 154 -26.83 24.47 0.26
C CYS A 154 -25.50 23.94 -0.31
N ALA A 155 -24.60 24.83 -0.72
CA ALA A 155 -23.30 24.45 -1.27
C ALA A 155 -22.34 23.85 -0.22
N CYS A 156 -22.42 24.33 1.03
CA CYS A 156 -21.53 23.95 2.12
C CYS A 156 -21.99 22.70 2.90
N LEU A 157 -23.31 22.45 3.00
CA LEU A 157 -23.90 21.29 3.70
C LEU A 157 -23.25 19.92 3.38
N PRO A 158 -23.03 19.52 2.11
CA PRO A 158 -22.37 18.25 1.80
C PRO A 158 -20.93 18.15 2.32
N LEU A 159 -20.22 19.27 2.48
CA LEU A 159 -18.84 19.28 3.00
C LEU A 159 -18.80 19.13 4.52
N LEU A 160 -19.91 19.43 5.22
CA LEU A 160 -20.02 19.32 6.68
C LEU A 160 -20.31 17.90 7.16
N ARG A 161 -20.67 16.96 6.26
CA ARG A 161 -20.99 15.56 6.60
C ARG A 161 -19.96 14.86 7.51
N PRO A 162 -18.63 14.96 7.29
CA PRO A 162 -17.64 14.30 8.14
C PRO A 162 -17.60 14.88 9.57
N ILE A 163 -17.91 16.17 9.70
CA ILE A 163 -17.90 16.89 10.98
C ILE A 163 -19.19 16.61 11.76
N LEU A 164 -20.34 16.57 11.07
CA LEU A 164 -21.64 16.21 11.66
C LEU A 164 -21.63 14.79 12.24
N ASN A 165 -20.95 13.86 11.57
CA ASN A 165 -20.75 12.49 12.07
C ASN A 165 -19.93 12.42 13.37
N LYS A 166 -19.05 13.40 13.62
CA LYS A 166 -18.24 13.48 14.86
C LYS A 166 -18.95 14.19 16.01
N LEU A 167 -19.73 15.23 15.71
CA LEU A 167 -20.34 16.09 16.73
C LEU A 167 -21.70 15.62 17.23
N ILE A 168 -22.45 14.89 16.41
CA ILE A 168 -23.78 14.42 16.74
C ILE A 168 -23.77 12.88 16.67
N PRO A 169 -23.65 12.17 17.81
CA PRO A 169 -23.54 10.70 17.85
C PRO A 169 -24.74 9.96 17.25
N TRP A 170 -25.86 10.65 17.04
CA TRP A 170 -27.02 10.12 16.31
C TRP A 170 -26.73 9.90 14.80
N PHE A 171 -25.77 10.63 14.24
CA PHE A 171 -25.26 10.42 12.87
C PHE A 171 -24.16 9.35 12.79
N ALA A 172 -23.57 8.95 13.92
CA ALA A 172 -22.65 7.82 13.98
C ALA A 172 -23.45 6.49 13.95
N GLU A 173 -22.98 5.53 13.17
CA GLU A 173 -23.57 4.19 13.13
C GLU A 173 -23.40 3.52 14.50
N ARG A 174 -24.51 3.43 15.23
CA ARG A 174 -24.57 2.75 16.53
C ARG A 174 -24.57 1.25 16.28
N SER A 175 -23.37 0.65 16.17
CA SER A 175 -23.20 -0.79 16.39
C SER A 175 -23.68 -1.08 17.81
N ARG A 176 -24.74 -1.89 17.93
CA ARG A 176 -25.27 -2.35 19.22
C ARG A 176 -24.34 -3.43 19.75
N ASP A 177 -23.46 -3.07 20.68
CA ASP A 177 -22.93 -4.03 21.65
C ASP A 177 -23.86 -4.08 22.88
N PRO A 178 -24.28 -5.26 23.34
CA PRO A 178 -24.67 -5.48 24.72
C PRO A 178 -23.42 -5.78 25.56
N GLY A 179 -23.15 -4.93 26.56
CA GLY A 179 -22.19 -5.26 27.64
C GLY A 179 -22.73 -6.36 28.60
N PRO A 180 -22.18 -6.53 29.83
CA PRO A 180 -21.31 -5.61 30.56
C PRO A 180 -20.14 -6.20 31.40
N ARG A 181 -19.11 -5.37 31.59
CA ARG A 181 -18.38 -5.01 32.83
C ARG A 181 -17.93 -6.08 33.84
N THR A 182 -16.61 -6.12 34.07
CA THR A 182 -15.89 -6.12 35.37
C THR A 182 -14.40 -6.02 35.01
N GLY A 183 -13.48 -5.30 35.65
CA GLY A 183 -13.40 -4.53 36.88
C GLY A 183 -11.89 -4.36 37.09
N TYR A 184 -11.37 -3.15 36.91
CA TYR A 184 -9.94 -2.85 37.05
C TYR A 184 -9.55 -2.99 38.53
N VAL A 185 -8.63 -3.92 38.84
CA VAL A 185 -7.88 -3.92 40.10
C VAL A 185 -6.42 -3.66 39.77
N ILE A 186 -5.94 -2.51 40.24
CA ILE A 186 -4.53 -2.13 40.23
C ILE A 186 -3.92 -2.66 41.54
N SER A 187 -2.90 -3.50 41.46
CA SER A 187 -1.91 -3.70 42.52
C SER A 187 -0.55 -3.89 41.86
N SER A 188 0.29 -2.84 41.81
CA SER A 188 1.37 -2.57 42.77
C SER A 188 2.46 -3.66 42.81
N VAL A 189 3.52 -3.38 42.06
CA VAL A 189 4.96 -3.55 42.35
C VAL A 189 5.30 -4.43 43.57
N ASN A 190 6.10 -5.47 43.33
CA ASN A 190 7.19 -5.81 44.24
C ASN A 190 8.41 -6.35 43.48
N THR A 191 9.49 -5.59 43.63
CA THR A 191 10.88 -5.91 43.34
C THR A 191 11.33 -7.09 44.21
N MET A 192 12.00 -8.09 43.63
CA MET A 192 13.02 -8.80 44.39
C MET A 192 14.14 -9.38 43.53
N SER A 193 15.33 -9.16 44.07
CA SER A 193 16.69 -9.36 43.60
C SER A 193 17.15 -10.80 43.33
N THR A 194 18.34 -10.85 42.72
CA THR A 194 19.47 -11.78 42.92
C THR A 194 19.46 -13.14 42.23
N GLY A 195 20.56 -13.41 41.48
CA GLY A 195 20.98 -14.77 41.15
C GLY A 195 21.96 -14.89 39.99
N LEU A 196 23.11 -14.20 40.02
CA LEU A 196 24.23 -14.49 39.11
C LEU A 196 24.90 -15.81 39.53
N ARG A 197 25.03 -16.77 38.61
CA ARG A 197 26.06 -17.82 38.66
C ARG A 197 26.60 -18.12 37.27
N THR A 198 27.81 -17.65 37.05
CA THR A 198 28.77 -18.05 36.03
C THR A 198 29.25 -19.47 36.31
N ILE A 199 29.33 -20.32 35.28
CA ILE A 199 30.27 -21.45 35.20
C ILE A 199 30.84 -21.47 33.78
N ASP A 200 32.17 -21.36 33.74
CA ASP A 200 33.09 -21.51 32.62
C ASP A 200 33.37 -23.00 32.37
N SER A 201 33.52 -23.40 31.10
CA SER A 201 34.54 -24.38 30.72
C SER A 201 34.78 -24.40 29.20
N SER A 202 35.94 -23.86 28.84
CA SER A 202 36.78 -24.18 27.67
C SER A 202 36.76 -25.64 27.15
N LYS A 203 36.95 -25.82 25.83
CA LYS A 203 38.16 -26.42 25.20
C LYS A 203 38.01 -26.71 23.68
N HIS A 204 39.00 -26.21 22.93
CA HIS A 204 39.74 -26.78 21.76
C HIS A 204 38.96 -27.57 20.68
N SER A 205 39.13 -27.32 19.38
CA SER A 205 40.40 -27.42 18.65
C SER A 205 40.24 -27.00 17.18
N GLU A 206 41.20 -26.21 16.69
CA GLU A 206 41.65 -26.09 15.29
C GLU A 206 42.81 -27.10 15.06
N PRO A 207 43.54 -27.13 13.92
CA PRO A 207 43.26 -26.73 12.52
C PRO A 207 43.76 -27.80 11.51
N TRP A 208 43.45 -27.67 10.21
CA TRP A 208 44.37 -28.16 9.16
C TRP A 208 44.48 -27.18 7.99
N SER A 209 45.74 -26.96 7.64
CA SER A 209 46.35 -26.06 6.66
C SER A 209 46.37 -26.61 5.23
N GLN A 210 46.57 -25.68 4.25
CA GLN A 210 47.48 -25.71 3.06
C GLN A 210 47.63 -27.03 2.28
N SER A 211 47.73 -27.14 0.95
CA SER A 211 48.11 -26.31 -0.21
C SER A 211 47.92 -27.26 -1.42
N GLU A 212 47.67 -26.84 -2.67
CA GLU A 212 48.70 -26.50 -3.67
C GLU A 212 48.05 -26.24 -5.04
N LYS A 213 48.78 -25.46 -5.82
CA LYS A 213 48.55 -25.03 -7.21
C LYS A 213 48.63 -26.19 -8.19
N HIS A 214 47.94 -26.08 -9.33
CA HIS A 214 48.50 -26.46 -10.64
C HIS A 214 47.97 -25.52 -11.75
N GLU A 215 48.91 -24.88 -12.45
CA GLU A 215 48.74 -24.15 -13.69
C GLU A 215 48.60 -25.10 -14.88
N GLY A 216 47.87 -24.65 -15.90
CA GLY A 216 47.81 -25.28 -17.23
C GLY A 216 47.22 -24.29 -18.24
N THR A 217 48.12 -23.66 -18.99
CA THR A 217 47.88 -22.67 -20.06
C THR A 217 47.62 -23.37 -21.42
N LEU A 218 47.22 -22.55 -22.42
CA LEU A 218 47.12 -22.78 -23.89
C LEU A 218 45.68 -23.08 -24.35
N ASP A 219 45.11 -22.48 -25.40
CA ASP A 219 45.58 -21.44 -26.32
C ASP A 219 44.38 -20.83 -27.08
N GLN A 220 44.66 -19.69 -27.70
CA GLN A 220 43.79 -18.81 -28.47
C GLN A 220 43.24 -19.44 -29.78
N ILE A 221 42.03 -19.03 -30.20
CA ILE A 221 41.73 -18.72 -31.60
C ILE A 221 40.89 -17.43 -31.68
N SER A 222 41.34 -16.55 -32.56
CA SER A 222 40.93 -15.16 -32.81
C SER A 222 39.77 -15.03 -33.82
N GLU A 223 39.02 -13.94 -33.64
CA GLU A 223 38.41 -13.00 -34.62
C GLU A 223 37.52 -13.50 -35.78
N GLN A 224 36.31 -12.91 -35.84
CA GLN A 224 35.93 -12.00 -36.94
C GLN A 224 34.61 -11.24 -36.67
N ASP A 225 34.70 -9.91 -36.74
CA ASP A 225 33.62 -8.95 -37.03
C ASP A 225 34.08 -8.23 -38.33
N PRO A 226 33.20 -7.76 -39.25
CA PRO A 226 32.71 -6.40 -39.10
C PRO A 226 31.31 -6.09 -39.71
N SER A 227 30.51 -5.35 -38.93
CA SER A 227 29.91 -4.05 -39.32
C SER A 227 28.64 -3.91 -40.20
N SER A 228 27.69 -3.17 -39.61
CA SER A 228 26.88 -2.06 -40.17
C SER A 228 25.59 -2.33 -40.97
N ARG A 229 24.42 -1.96 -40.41
CA ARG A 229 23.67 -0.70 -40.68
C ARG A 229 22.26 -0.70 -40.07
N ASN A 230 21.81 0.52 -39.78
CA ASN A 230 20.65 0.95 -39.00
C ASN A 230 19.25 0.76 -39.64
N ASN A 231 18.26 0.74 -38.72
CA ASN A 231 16.89 1.27 -38.78
C ASN A 231 15.89 0.75 -39.82
N SER A 232 14.80 0.14 -39.34
CA SER A 232 13.51 0.85 -39.19
C SER A 232 12.42 -0.05 -38.58
N VAL A 233 11.53 0.63 -37.85
CA VAL A 233 10.36 0.15 -37.11
C VAL A 233 9.23 -0.22 -38.07
N VAL A 234 8.63 -1.41 -37.92
CA VAL A 234 7.23 -1.68 -38.31
C VAL A 234 6.58 -2.62 -37.28
N TYR A 235 5.42 -2.20 -36.78
CA TYR A 235 4.53 -2.94 -35.88
C TYR A 235 4.04 -4.26 -36.50
N GLY A 236 4.13 -5.35 -35.73
CA GLY A 236 3.28 -6.55 -35.86
C GLY A 236 3.07 -7.10 -34.44
N GLY A 237 1.87 -7.17 -33.87
CA GLY A 237 0.62 -7.58 -34.49
C GLY A 237 0.53 -9.11 -34.44
N PHE A 238 0.50 -9.71 -33.24
CA PHE A 238 0.27 -11.15 -33.09
C PHE A 238 -1.14 -11.43 -32.63
N GLY A 239 -1.96 -11.82 -33.62
CA GLY A 239 -3.22 -12.51 -33.42
C GLY A 239 -3.00 -13.92 -32.88
N GLY A 240 -3.79 -14.27 -31.88
CA GLY A 240 -4.06 -15.64 -31.46
C GLY A 240 -5.53 -15.93 -31.69
N ILE A 241 -5.79 -17.05 -32.35
CA ILE A 241 -7.04 -17.51 -32.94
C ILE A 241 -8.20 -17.52 -31.92
N ARG A 242 -9.25 -16.73 -32.18
CA ARG A 242 -10.58 -16.86 -31.56
C ARG A 242 -11.31 -18.00 -32.25
N LYS A 243 -11.61 -19.07 -31.52
CA LYS A 243 -12.69 -19.99 -31.90
C LYS A 243 -13.95 -19.54 -31.17
N THR A 244 -14.82 -18.84 -31.89
CA THR A 244 -16.16 -18.48 -31.44
C THR A 244 -17.03 -19.71 -31.62
N THR A 245 -17.48 -20.33 -30.53
CA THR A 245 -18.64 -21.24 -30.58
C THR A 245 -19.83 -20.38 -30.17
N GLU A 246 -20.71 -20.07 -31.11
CA GLU A 246 -22.03 -19.52 -30.80
C GLU A 246 -22.81 -20.60 -30.06
N ILE A 247 -23.20 -20.30 -28.82
CA ILE A 247 -24.20 -21.08 -28.09
C ILE A 247 -25.48 -20.24 -28.15
N GLU A 248 -26.39 -20.62 -29.04
CA GLU A 248 -27.78 -20.17 -28.98
C GLU A 248 -28.44 -20.84 -27.78
N LEU A 249 -28.69 -20.05 -26.73
CA LEU A 249 -29.54 -20.46 -25.62
C LEU A 249 -30.99 -20.23 -26.01
N HIS A 250 -31.66 -21.30 -26.45
CA HIS A 250 -33.12 -21.37 -26.43
C HIS A 250 -33.59 -21.51 -24.98
N GLU A 251 -34.25 -20.47 -24.45
CA GLU A 251 -35.04 -20.57 -23.23
C GLU A 251 -36.34 -21.33 -23.54
N GLU A 252 -36.41 -22.61 -23.17
CA GLU A 252 -37.67 -23.32 -23.01
C GLU A 252 -38.16 -23.19 -21.56
N ASN A 253 -39.24 -22.43 -21.41
CA ASN A 253 -40.07 -22.38 -20.20
C ASN A 253 -40.88 -23.68 -20.10
N GLU A 254 -40.55 -24.56 -19.17
CA GLU A 254 -41.52 -25.52 -18.66
C GLU A 254 -41.61 -25.42 -17.13
N ARG A 255 -42.75 -24.85 -16.70
CA ARG A 255 -43.32 -25.05 -15.37
C ARG A 255 -43.97 -26.42 -15.36
N GLN A 256 -43.66 -27.25 -14.37
CA GLN A 256 -44.60 -28.24 -13.88
C GLN A 256 -44.46 -28.43 -12.37
N ASP A 257 -45.56 -28.11 -11.69
CA ASP A 257 -45.89 -28.50 -10.33
C ASP A 257 -45.88 -30.03 -10.19
N HIS A 258 -45.41 -30.55 -9.06
CA HIS A 258 -46.30 -31.19 -8.08
C HIS A 258 -45.56 -31.61 -6.80
N SER A 259 -46.24 -31.30 -5.70
CA SER A 259 -46.07 -31.69 -4.31
C SER A 259 -46.00 -33.21 -4.08
N GLU A 260 -45.18 -33.65 -3.11
CA GLU A 260 -45.64 -34.61 -2.09
C GLU A 260 -44.70 -34.66 -0.87
N SER A 261 -45.26 -35.20 0.22
CA SER A 261 -45.03 -34.84 1.61
C SER A 261 -44.15 -35.80 2.42
N VAL A 262 -43.38 -35.22 3.35
CA VAL A 262 -43.05 -35.70 4.71
C VAL A 262 -42.18 -36.97 4.85
N LYS A 263 -41.00 -36.78 5.47
CA LYS A 263 -40.66 -37.40 6.76
C LYS A 263 -39.47 -36.70 7.42
N ASP A 264 -39.71 -36.17 8.62
CA ASP A 264 -38.70 -35.76 9.57
C ASP A 264 -37.83 -36.95 9.96
N ASP A 265 -36.53 -36.90 9.68
CA ASP A 265 -35.53 -37.66 10.41
C ASP A 265 -34.46 -36.71 10.95
N LYS A 266 -34.51 -36.55 12.26
CA LYS A 266 -33.57 -35.78 13.08
C LYS A 266 -32.20 -36.47 13.10
N HIS A 267 -31.32 -36.09 12.19
CA HIS A 267 -29.87 -36.18 12.42
C HIS A 267 -29.24 -34.87 11.95
N GLY A 268 -29.26 -33.87 12.84
CA GLY A 268 -28.60 -32.58 12.64
C GLY A 268 -27.09 -32.75 12.62
N TYR A 269 -26.56 -33.09 11.44
CA TYR A 269 -25.17 -32.89 11.07
C TYR A 269 -24.85 -31.40 11.29
N ARG A 270 -24.11 -31.10 12.35
CA ARG A 270 -23.59 -29.77 12.62
C ARG A 270 -22.64 -29.47 11.46
N ARG A 271 -23.08 -28.70 10.46
CA ARG A 271 -22.20 -28.13 9.43
C ARG A 271 -21.10 -27.39 10.19
N SER A 272 -19.93 -28.01 10.33
CA SER A 272 -18.72 -27.34 10.75
C SER A 272 -18.47 -26.28 9.70
N SER A 273 -18.81 -25.03 10.03
CA SER A 273 -18.42 -23.90 9.21
C SER A 273 -16.91 -23.94 9.08
N GLU A 274 -16.41 -24.25 7.89
CA GLU A 274 -14.98 -24.26 7.56
C GLU A 274 -14.43 -22.85 7.85
N HIS A 275 -13.68 -22.71 8.94
CA HIS A 275 -13.09 -21.44 9.37
C HIS A 275 -11.59 -21.51 9.16
N MET A 276 -11.05 -20.58 8.39
CA MET A 276 -9.61 -20.46 8.22
C MET A 276 -9.01 -19.50 9.25
N THR A 277 -7.97 -19.96 9.93
CA THR A 277 -7.27 -19.21 10.97
C THR A 277 -5.95 -18.69 10.37
N ILE A 278 -5.82 -17.38 10.19
CA ILE A 278 -4.55 -16.76 9.81
C ILE A 278 -3.85 -16.34 11.09
N ASN A 279 -2.75 -17.01 11.44
CA ASN A 279 -2.10 -16.78 12.72
C ASN A 279 -0.78 -16.00 12.59
N GLN A 280 -0.65 -15.02 13.47
CA GLN A 280 0.45 -14.07 13.70
C GLN A 280 0.81 -13.10 12.54
N THR A 281 0.29 -11.89 12.72
CA THR A 281 0.58 -10.55 12.14
C THR A 281 -0.37 -10.07 11.01
N PRO A 282 -0.79 -8.78 11.00
CA PRO A 282 -1.12 -8.02 9.82
C PRO A 282 0.19 -7.55 9.18
N GLY A 283 1.17 -8.44 9.03
CA GLY A 283 2.18 -8.30 7.99
C GLY A 283 1.47 -8.06 6.66
N ILE A 284 2.15 -7.43 5.69
CA ILE A 284 1.49 -7.12 4.41
C ILE A 284 0.94 -8.38 3.74
N CYS A 285 1.63 -9.52 3.88
CA CYS A 285 1.12 -10.82 3.40
C CYS A 285 -0.19 -11.24 4.06
N GLY A 286 -0.27 -11.21 5.39
CA GLY A 286 -1.48 -11.57 6.11
C GLY A 286 -2.66 -10.69 5.73
N LEU A 287 -2.44 -9.38 5.55
CA LEU A 287 -3.48 -8.45 5.11
C LEU A 287 -3.88 -8.65 3.64
N LEU A 288 -2.93 -8.93 2.74
CA LEU A 288 -3.22 -9.25 1.34
C LEU A 288 -4.04 -10.54 1.21
N LEU A 289 -3.70 -11.57 2.00
CA LEU A 289 -4.50 -12.79 2.11
C LEU A 289 -5.91 -12.47 2.60
N ALA A 290 -6.03 -11.76 3.72
CA ALA A 290 -7.32 -11.39 4.30
C ALA A 290 -8.21 -10.65 3.29
N GLN A 291 -7.68 -9.66 2.59
CA GLN A 291 -8.39 -8.93 1.54
C GLN A 291 -8.84 -9.85 0.39
N GLY A 292 -7.95 -10.74 -0.08
CA GLY A 292 -8.27 -11.70 -1.14
C GLY A 292 -9.38 -12.67 -0.72
N LEU A 293 -9.29 -13.22 0.49
CA LEU A 293 -10.29 -14.13 1.04
C LEU A 293 -11.63 -13.43 1.26
N GLN A 294 -11.61 -12.22 1.81
CA GLN A 294 -12.79 -11.39 2.01
C GLN A 294 -13.50 -11.10 0.70
N LYS A 295 -12.74 -10.69 -0.34
CA LYS A 295 -13.25 -10.42 -1.68
C LYS A 295 -13.89 -11.65 -2.33
N HIS A 296 -13.36 -12.83 -2.04
CA HIS A 296 -13.89 -14.10 -2.54
C HIS A 296 -14.85 -14.80 -1.57
N HIS A 297 -15.30 -14.12 -0.52
CA HIS A 297 -16.28 -14.61 0.46
C HIS A 297 -15.85 -15.90 1.20
N ILE A 298 -14.55 -16.09 1.41
CA ILE A 298 -14.01 -17.21 2.19
C ILE A 298 -13.86 -16.76 3.65
N PRO A 299 -14.46 -17.46 4.64
CA PRO A 299 -14.34 -17.11 6.05
C PRO A 299 -12.89 -17.17 6.54
N TYR A 300 -12.47 -16.14 7.28
CA TYR A 300 -11.14 -16.10 7.87
C TYR A 300 -11.17 -15.37 9.22
N THR A 301 -10.11 -15.55 10.01
CA THR A 301 -9.81 -14.72 11.17
C THR A 301 -8.31 -14.46 11.23
N ILE A 302 -7.89 -13.23 11.54
CA ILE A 302 -6.48 -12.85 11.60
C ILE A 302 -6.08 -12.43 13.01
N TYR A 303 -4.94 -12.93 13.47
CA TYR A 303 -4.38 -12.68 14.80
C TYR A 303 -3.05 -11.93 14.71
N GLU A 304 -2.84 -10.92 15.56
CA GLU A 304 -1.59 -10.14 15.68
C GLU A 304 -1.07 -10.21 17.11
N LYS A 305 0.22 -10.50 17.27
CA LYS A 305 0.92 -10.52 18.56
C LYS A 305 1.07 -9.14 19.19
N GLU A 306 1.09 -8.09 18.38
CA GLU A 306 1.24 -6.70 18.83
C GLU A 306 -0.08 -6.06 19.25
N SER A 307 0.02 -5.03 20.09
CA SER A 307 -1.13 -4.23 20.51
C SER A 307 -1.48 -3.16 19.47
N THR A 308 -2.67 -2.59 19.60
CA THR A 308 -3.15 -1.46 18.75
C THR A 308 -2.33 -0.18 18.91
N ALA A 309 -1.47 -0.08 19.94
CA ALA A 309 -0.58 1.05 20.18
C ALA A 309 0.50 1.24 19.10
N GLY A 310 0.57 0.32 18.12
CA GLY A 310 1.31 0.48 16.88
C GLY A 310 2.77 0.05 16.99
N ARG A 311 3.33 -0.39 15.84
CA ARG A 311 4.79 -0.48 15.70
C ARG A 311 5.33 0.93 15.62
N SER A 312 6.36 1.22 16.41
CA SER A 312 7.22 2.39 16.21
C SER A 312 8.15 2.21 15.01
N ARG A 313 7.85 1.40 13.99
CA ARG A 313 8.86 0.97 12.99
C ARG A 313 8.30 0.95 11.59
N ASP A 314 8.95 1.71 10.72
CA ASP A 314 8.56 1.87 9.33
C ASP A 314 9.77 1.81 8.38
N TRP A 315 9.55 1.37 7.15
CA TRP A 315 10.54 1.39 6.08
C TRP A 315 9.84 1.35 4.72
N GLY A 316 10.59 1.68 3.68
CA GLY A 316 10.11 1.73 2.30
C GLY A 316 10.26 0.37 1.64
N MET A 317 9.26 0.00 0.84
CA MET A 317 9.27 -1.20 0.02
C MET A 317 8.87 -0.86 -1.39
N ALA A 318 9.16 -1.77 -2.32
CA ALA A 318 8.73 -1.63 -3.70
C ALA A 318 8.01 -2.90 -4.17
N TYR A 319 6.90 -2.71 -4.87
CA TYR A 319 6.33 -3.72 -5.75
C TYR A 319 6.44 -3.24 -7.19
N PHE A 320 6.52 -4.17 -8.14
CA PHE A 320 6.61 -3.87 -9.56
C PHE A 320 5.98 -4.99 -10.40
N TRP A 321 6.69 -6.09 -10.70
CA TRP A 321 6.13 -7.19 -11.50
C TRP A 321 4.92 -7.87 -10.87
N SER A 322 4.77 -7.75 -9.55
CA SER A 322 3.61 -8.29 -8.82
C SER A 322 2.39 -7.37 -8.82
N ALA A 323 2.50 -6.15 -9.35
CA ALA A 323 1.40 -5.19 -9.39
C ALA A 323 0.16 -5.76 -10.09
N ASP A 324 0.36 -6.60 -11.11
CA ASP A 324 -0.72 -7.24 -11.89
C ASP A 324 -1.57 -8.22 -11.08
N TYR A 325 -1.08 -8.69 -9.92
CA TYR A 325 -1.83 -9.57 -9.03
C TYR A 325 -2.73 -8.81 -8.04
N LEU A 326 -2.46 -7.53 -7.78
CA LEU A 326 -3.22 -6.73 -6.81
C LEU A 326 -4.70 -6.60 -7.17
N PRO A 327 -5.11 -6.43 -8.44
CA PRO A 327 -6.53 -6.42 -8.81
C PRO A 327 -7.26 -7.74 -8.58
N TYR A 328 -6.56 -8.87 -8.47
CA TYR A 328 -7.17 -10.14 -8.07
C TYR A 328 -7.44 -10.17 -6.57
N LEU A 329 -6.47 -9.72 -5.76
CA LEU A 329 -6.53 -9.75 -4.30
C LEU A 329 -7.39 -8.66 -3.67
N LEU A 330 -7.40 -7.46 -4.24
CA LEU A 330 -8.00 -6.29 -3.62
C LEU A 330 -9.32 -5.90 -4.28
N PRO A 331 -10.29 -5.34 -3.52
CA PRO A 331 -11.44 -4.66 -4.11
C PRO A 331 -10.97 -3.43 -4.89
N VAL A 332 -11.76 -3.03 -5.91
CA VAL A 332 -11.38 -1.95 -6.84
C VAL A 332 -11.09 -0.65 -6.10
N GLU A 333 -11.85 -0.38 -5.03
CA GLU A 333 -11.72 0.80 -4.18
C GLU A 333 -10.34 0.88 -3.51
N LEU A 334 -9.76 -0.25 -3.11
CA LEU A 334 -8.42 -0.28 -2.51
C LEU A 334 -7.32 -0.23 -3.58
N VAL A 335 -7.54 -0.85 -4.75
CA VAL A 335 -6.60 -0.76 -5.89
C VAL A 335 -6.42 0.70 -6.32
N ASP A 336 -7.52 1.44 -6.48
CA ASP A 336 -7.51 2.85 -6.89
C ASP A 336 -6.82 3.74 -5.84
N ARG A 337 -6.77 3.30 -4.58
CA ARG A 337 -6.17 4.01 -3.44
C ARG A 337 -4.76 3.54 -3.09
N LEU A 338 -4.19 2.56 -3.80
CA LEU A 338 -2.78 2.17 -3.64
C LEU A 338 -1.79 3.36 -3.70
N PRO A 339 -2.03 4.44 -4.48
CA PRO A 339 -1.21 5.64 -4.42
C PRO A 339 -1.11 6.31 -3.04
N GLU A 340 -2.10 6.14 -2.16
CA GLU A 340 -2.06 6.67 -0.78
C GLU A 340 -0.96 6.04 0.08
N ALA A 341 -0.49 4.86 -0.31
CA ALA A 341 0.62 4.18 0.36
C ALA A 341 2.00 4.62 -0.15
N GLN A 342 2.09 5.46 -1.18
CA GLN A 342 3.37 5.90 -1.73
C GLN A 342 4.16 6.75 -0.74
N VAL A 343 5.49 6.59 -0.76
CA VAL A 343 6.41 7.35 0.10
C VAL A 343 6.44 8.84 -0.23
N ASP A 344 6.10 9.21 -1.46
CA ASP A 344 6.02 10.59 -1.92
C ASP A 344 4.64 10.83 -2.59
N PRO A 345 3.69 11.47 -1.88
CA PRO A 345 2.35 11.74 -2.40
C PRO A 345 2.33 12.80 -3.51
N VAL A 346 3.42 13.56 -3.70
CA VAL A 346 3.51 14.60 -4.75
C VAL A 346 4.07 14.02 -6.04
N TYR A 347 4.84 12.93 -5.95
CA TYR A 347 5.41 12.27 -7.10
C TYR A 347 4.34 11.56 -7.93
N LYS A 348 4.33 11.85 -9.25
CA LYS A 348 3.48 11.15 -10.21
C LYS A 348 4.26 9.99 -10.80
N ALA A 349 3.96 8.80 -10.30
CA ALA A 349 4.60 7.58 -10.74
C ALA A 349 4.34 7.31 -12.23
N GLN A 350 5.38 6.83 -12.91
CA GLN A 350 5.35 6.48 -14.33
C GLN A 350 4.76 5.08 -14.52
N PRO A 351 4.28 4.75 -15.74
CA PRO A 351 3.86 3.37 -16.05
C PRO A 351 4.99 2.35 -15.88
N VAL A 352 6.21 2.76 -16.25
CA VAL A 352 7.44 1.97 -16.04
C VAL A 352 8.40 2.82 -15.24
N GLU A 353 8.65 2.41 -14.00
CA GLU A 353 9.68 3.01 -13.15
C GLU A 353 11.04 2.40 -13.46
N ASN A 354 12.10 3.04 -12.99
CA ASN A 354 13.47 2.56 -13.20
C ASN A 354 14.19 2.37 -11.86
N MET A 355 14.68 1.16 -11.63
CA MET A 355 15.63 0.88 -10.56
C MET A 355 17.04 1.15 -11.10
N THR A 356 17.76 2.09 -10.49
CA THR A 356 19.09 2.50 -10.95
C THR A 356 20.17 1.93 -10.04
N VAL A 357 21.17 1.31 -10.65
CA VAL A 357 22.43 0.90 -10.03
C VAL A 357 23.48 1.97 -10.33
N THR A 358 24.02 2.63 -9.32
CA THR A 358 25.09 3.62 -9.46
C THR A 358 26.43 3.09 -8.97
N ASN A 359 27.54 3.56 -9.54
CA ASN A 359 28.86 3.40 -8.95
C ASN A 359 28.95 4.30 -7.72
N GLY A 360 29.22 3.70 -6.56
CA GLY A 360 29.29 4.40 -5.28
C GLY A 360 30.42 5.41 -5.18
N ARG A 361 31.50 5.27 -5.97
CA ARG A 361 32.68 6.15 -5.90
C ARG A 361 32.51 7.44 -6.69
N ASP A 362 32.01 7.35 -7.93
CA ASP A 362 31.91 8.49 -8.85
C ASP A 362 30.47 8.92 -9.17
N GLY A 363 29.47 8.14 -8.74
CA GLY A 363 28.05 8.41 -8.95
C GLY A 363 27.55 8.10 -10.37
N SER A 364 28.39 7.56 -11.25
CA SER A 364 28.00 7.17 -12.61
C SER A 364 26.95 6.05 -12.58
N THR A 365 26.09 6.01 -13.59
CA THR A 365 25.09 4.94 -13.72
C THR A 365 25.74 3.69 -14.30
N ILE A 366 25.71 2.58 -13.56
CA ILE A 366 26.18 1.28 -14.04
C ILE A 366 25.10 0.58 -14.84
N LYS A 367 23.87 0.55 -14.32
CA LYS A 367 22.74 -0.13 -14.96
C LYS A 367 21.41 0.52 -14.60
N VAL A 368 20.50 0.55 -15.57
CA VAL A 368 19.09 0.91 -15.36
C VAL A 368 18.24 -0.33 -15.59
N VAL A 369 17.38 -0.65 -14.63
CA VAL A 369 16.49 -1.82 -14.66
C VAL A 369 15.05 -1.33 -14.75
N PRO A 370 14.39 -1.47 -15.92
CA PRO A 370 12.98 -1.15 -16.08
C PRO A 370 12.11 -2.00 -15.14
N SER A 371 11.15 -1.35 -14.49
CA SER A 371 10.25 -1.92 -13.47
C SER A 371 8.81 -1.50 -13.77
N PRO A 372 8.14 -2.19 -14.71
CA PRO A 372 6.73 -1.95 -15.04
C PRO A 372 5.85 -2.04 -13.79
N GLY A 373 4.90 -1.11 -13.64
CA GLY A 373 4.01 -1.07 -12.48
C GLY A 373 4.71 -0.71 -11.16
N GLY A 374 5.98 -0.31 -11.20
CA GLY A 374 6.79 -0.06 -10.02
C GLY A 374 6.24 1.04 -9.12
N ARG A 375 6.04 0.77 -7.83
CA ARG A 375 5.68 1.78 -6.82
C ARG A 375 6.50 1.61 -5.56
N ARG A 376 7.05 2.71 -5.06
CA ARG A 376 7.72 2.78 -3.75
C ARG A 376 6.68 3.19 -2.72
N VAL A 377 6.47 2.34 -1.72
CA VAL A 377 5.42 2.48 -0.70
C VAL A 377 5.98 2.39 0.70
N ALA A 378 5.42 3.18 1.61
CA ALA A 378 5.74 3.10 3.03
C ALA A 378 5.00 1.89 3.63
N ARG A 379 5.70 1.09 4.43
CA ARG A 379 5.13 -0.12 5.02
C ARG A 379 3.96 0.17 5.94
N LYS A 380 4.08 1.17 6.80
CA LYS A 380 3.02 1.62 7.72
C LYS A 380 1.79 2.08 6.93
N ALA A 381 1.99 2.85 5.87
CA ALA A 381 0.90 3.33 5.01
C ALA A 381 0.20 2.20 4.26
N LEU A 382 0.96 1.26 3.68
CA LEU A 382 0.39 0.10 2.99
C LEU A 382 -0.37 -0.82 3.96
N ARG A 383 0.19 -1.11 5.14
CA ARG A 383 -0.51 -1.88 6.19
C ARG A 383 -1.83 -1.22 6.59
N ARG A 384 -1.83 0.10 6.80
CA ARG A 384 -3.05 0.84 7.15
C ARG A 384 -4.11 0.69 6.06
N LEU A 385 -3.74 0.91 4.80
CA LEU A 385 -4.65 0.80 3.66
C LEU A 385 -5.22 -0.62 3.51
N LEU A 386 -4.36 -1.64 3.59
CA LEU A 386 -4.77 -3.05 3.47
C LEU A 386 -5.55 -3.56 4.70
N GLY A 387 -5.43 -2.90 5.84
CA GLY A 387 -6.20 -3.21 7.06
C GLY A 387 -7.63 -2.66 7.04
N GLU A 388 -7.98 -1.79 6.10
CA GLU A 388 -9.33 -1.24 6.01
C GLU A 388 -10.36 -2.33 5.71
N GLY A 389 -11.37 -2.45 6.57
CA GLY A 389 -12.42 -3.47 6.44
C GLY A 389 -12.03 -4.88 6.88
N VAL A 390 -10.80 -5.07 7.40
CA VAL A 390 -10.32 -6.34 7.94
C VAL A 390 -10.40 -6.31 9.47
N ASP A 391 -11.10 -7.27 10.06
CA ASP A 391 -11.18 -7.43 11.51
C ASP A 391 -9.94 -8.17 12.04
N VAL A 392 -9.06 -7.45 12.73
CA VAL A 392 -7.79 -7.98 13.26
C VAL A 392 -7.86 -8.13 14.77
N LYS A 393 -7.61 -9.35 15.27
CA LYS A 393 -7.50 -9.65 16.70
C LYS A 393 -6.07 -9.39 17.19
N TYR A 394 -5.86 -8.22 17.80
CA TYR A 394 -4.58 -7.80 18.40
C TYR A 394 -4.32 -8.46 19.75
N ASP A 395 -3.08 -8.37 20.26
CA ASP A 395 -2.63 -8.96 21.54
C ASP A 395 -2.72 -10.50 21.59
N HIS A 396 -2.57 -11.16 20.45
CA HIS A 396 -2.64 -12.61 20.26
C HIS A 396 -1.31 -13.18 19.73
N LYS A 397 -0.35 -13.36 20.65
CA LYS A 397 0.92 -14.03 20.36
C LYS A 397 0.75 -15.55 20.46
N LEU A 398 0.60 -16.22 19.31
CA LEU A 398 0.74 -17.69 19.18
C LEU A 398 1.93 -18.24 20.00
N GLU A 399 1.63 -19.27 20.77
CA GLU A 399 2.53 -19.99 21.66
C GLU A 399 2.71 -21.43 21.18
N ARG A 400 1.62 -22.12 20.85
CA ARG A 400 1.66 -23.50 20.34
C ARG A 400 0.52 -23.82 19.38
N ILE A 401 0.73 -24.85 18.56
CA ILE A 401 -0.25 -25.38 17.59
C ILE A 401 -0.52 -26.85 17.94
N GLU A 402 -1.79 -27.25 17.91
CA GLU A 402 -2.20 -28.66 18.01
C GLU A 402 -3.06 -29.06 16.82
N PHE A 403 -2.92 -30.31 16.39
CA PHE A 403 -3.68 -30.89 15.29
C PHE A 403 -4.67 -31.92 15.84
N GLY A 404 -5.96 -31.66 15.67
CA GLY A 404 -7.03 -32.56 16.12
C GLY A 404 -7.14 -33.82 15.25
N ASN A 405 -7.72 -34.89 15.79
CA ASN A 405 -8.00 -36.12 15.02
C ASN A 405 -9.20 -35.96 14.07
N ASP A 406 -9.98 -34.90 14.25
CA ASP A 406 -11.18 -34.54 13.47
C ASP A 406 -10.87 -33.69 12.22
N GLY A 407 -9.59 -33.52 11.88
CA GLY A 407 -9.18 -32.69 10.75
C GLY A 407 -9.11 -31.20 11.06
N THR A 408 -9.18 -30.80 12.34
CA THR A 408 -9.01 -29.39 12.75
C THR A 408 -7.56 -29.07 13.15
N VAL A 409 -7.26 -27.78 13.23
CA VAL A 409 -6.02 -27.24 13.79
C VAL A 409 -6.38 -26.17 14.82
N THR A 410 -5.72 -26.20 15.98
CA THR A 410 -5.97 -25.25 17.08
C THR A 410 -4.71 -24.45 17.38
N ALA A 411 -4.85 -23.13 17.37
CA ALA A 411 -3.85 -22.18 17.79
C ALA A 411 -4.06 -21.80 19.26
N PHE A 412 -3.00 -21.77 20.05
CA PHE A 412 -3.02 -21.30 21.44
C PHE A 412 -2.14 -20.07 21.58
N PHE A 413 -2.62 -19.07 22.32
CA PHE A 413 -2.01 -17.76 22.44
C PHE A 413 -1.53 -17.51 23.88
N GLN A 414 -0.47 -16.72 24.04
CA GLN A 414 0.11 -16.38 25.35
C GLN A 414 -0.86 -15.65 26.29
N ASN A 415 -1.91 -15.03 25.76
CA ASN A 415 -2.97 -14.40 26.54
C ASN A 415 -3.99 -15.42 27.10
N GLY A 416 -3.77 -16.72 26.89
CA GLY A 416 -4.66 -17.81 27.30
C GLY A 416 -5.80 -18.11 26.32
N ALA A 417 -5.98 -17.33 25.27
CA ALA A 417 -6.97 -17.61 24.24
C ALA A 417 -6.55 -18.82 23.39
N SER A 418 -7.52 -19.50 22.80
CA SER A 418 -7.30 -20.53 21.79
C SER A 418 -8.38 -20.49 20.72
N GLU A 419 -8.00 -20.84 19.49
CA GLU A 419 -8.87 -20.73 18.32
C GLU A 419 -8.67 -21.93 17.39
N THR A 420 -9.78 -22.54 17.00
CA THR A 420 -9.80 -23.76 16.19
C THR A 420 -10.33 -23.46 14.79
N GLY A 421 -9.64 -23.95 13.76
CA GLY A 421 -10.03 -23.82 12.36
C GLY A 421 -9.68 -25.06 11.54
N THR A 422 -9.90 -24.99 10.24
CA THR A 422 -9.57 -26.05 9.27
C THR A 422 -8.19 -25.89 8.65
N LEU A 423 -7.71 -24.65 8.54
CA LEU A 423 -6.38 -24.31 8.02
C LEU A 423 -5.77 -23.19 8.85
N LEU A 424 -4.52 -23.37 9.28
CA LEU A 424 -3.68 -22.37 9.91
C LEU A 424 -2.60 -21.86 8.93
N ILE A 425 -2.62 -20.57 8.61
CA ILE A 425 -1.62 -19.96 7.72
C ILE A 425 -0.63 -19.14 8.55
N GLY A 426 0.67 -19.48 8.47
CA GLY A 426 1.77 -18.71 9.06
C GLY A 426 2.18 -17.55 8.15
N ALA A 427 1.83 -16.33 8.57
CA ALA A 427 2.20 -15.08 7.91
C ALA A 427 3.07 -14.18 8.81
N ASP A 428 3.81 -14.80 9.73
CA ASP A 428 4.47 -14.22 10.91
C ASP A 428 5.93 -13.79 10.71
N GLY A 429 6.36 -13.77 9.45
CA GLY A 429 7.61 -13.17 9.01
C GLY A 429 8.85 -14.05 9.22
N GLY A 430 10.04 -13.46 9.05
CA GLY A 430 11.32 -14.19 9.12
C GLY A 430 11.57 -14.90 10.45
N GLY A 431 10.91 -14.47 11.53
CA GLY A 431 10.95 -15.10 12.85
C GLY A 431 9.78 -16.04 13.13
N SER A 432 9.22 -16.69 12.11
CA SER A 432 7.98 -17.45 12.18
C SER A 432 7.98 -18.53 13.28
N ILE A 433 7.01 -18.45 14.19
CA ILE A 433 6.69 -19.48 15.17
C ILE A 433 6.00 -20.65 14.46
N VAL A 434 5.12 -20.38 13.48
CA VAL A 434 4.45 -21.44 12.71
C VAL A 434 5.48 -22.31 12.00
N ARG A 435 6.47 -21.69 11.34
CA ARG A 435 7.58 -22.42 10.70
C ARG A 435 8.37 -23.24 11.71
N ARG A 436 8.71 -22.67 12.88
CA ARG A 436 9.39 -23.41 13.96
C ARG A 436 8.58 -24.60 14.47
N SER A 437 7.26 -24.47 14.57
CA SER A 437 6.39 -25.59 14.97
C SER A 437 6.38 -26.72 13.94
N LEU A 438 6.54 -26.42 12.65
CA LEU A 438 6.54 -27.42 11.57
C LEU A 438 7.92 -28.09 11.37
N LEU A 439 9.01 -27.36 11.58
CA LEU A 439 10.35 -27.77 11.16
C LEU A 439 11.38 -27.86 12.30
N GLY A 440 11.04 -27.42 13.51
CA GLY A 440 11.96 -27.40 14.64
C GLY A 440 13.26 -26.63 14.31
N PRO A 441 14.45 -27.20 14.57
CA PRO A 441 15.74 -26.55 14.28
C PRO A 441 15.96 -26.18 12.81
N LEU A 442 15.29 -26.85 11.86
CA LEU A 442 15.42 -26.53 10.42
C LEU A 442 14.74 -25.20 10.04
N ALA A 443 13.93 -24.62 10.94
CA ALA A 443 13.25 -23.35 10.73
C ALA A 443 14.14 -22.11 10.95
N GLU A 444 15.36 -22.28 11.47
CA GLU A 444 16.23 -21.17 11.85
C GLU A 444 16.86 -20.50 10.61
N PRO A 445 16.77 -19.16 10.48
CA PRO A 445 17.46 -18.42 9.43
C PRO A 445 18.98 -18.57 9.53
N LYS A 446 19.64 -18.64 8.38
CA LYS A 446 21.11 -18.67 8.27
C LYS A 446 21.64 -17.25 8.09
N PRO A 447 22.56 -16.77 8.97
CA PRO A 447 23.21 -15.48 8.76
C PRO A 447 24.20 -15.54 7.59
N LEU A 448 24.31 -14.44 6.87
CA LEU A 448 25.32 -14.21 5.82
C LEU A 448 26.48 -13.37 6.39
N PRO A 449 27.69 -13.45 5.79
CA PRO A 449 28.83 -12.62 6.17
C PRO A 449 28.67 -11.19 5.61
N VAL A 450 27.58 -10.52 5.96
CA VAL A 450 27.25 -9.17 5.51
C VAL A 450 26.52 -8.45 6.65
N TYR A 451 27.06 -7.32 7.06
CA TYR A 451 26.43 -6.42 8.02
C TYR A 451 25.47 -5.46 7.34
N MET A 452 24.47 -4.99 8.08
CA MET A 452 23.43 -4.09 7.62
C MET A 452 23.07 -3.05 8.68
N ALA A 453 22.95 -1.80 8.24
CA ALA A 453 22.19 -0.77 8.92
C ALA A 453 21.01 -0.33 8.04
N ASN A 454 19.82 -0.23 8.62
CA ASN A 454 18.63 0.30 7.93
C ASN A 454 17.90 1.23 8.89
N PHE A 455 17.62 2.47 8.47
CA PHE A 455 16.98 3.47 9.32
C PHE A 455 16.32 4.57 8.49
N ASN A 456 15.41 5.31 9.13
CA ASN A 456 14.80 6.50 8.55
C ASN A 456 15.39 7.74 9.19
N VAL A 457 15.53 8.80 8.41
CA VAL A 457 16.14 10.04 8.88
C VAL A 457 15.45 11.29 8.34
N ARG A 458 15.53 12.37 9.10
CA ARG A 458 15.13 13.73 8.73
C ARG A 458 16.31 14.67 8.93
N TYR A 459 16.34 15.75 8.16
CA TYR A 459 17.39 16.76 8.27
C TYR A 459 16.81 18.05 8.84
N ARG A 460 17.43 18.59 9.90
CA ARG A 460 17.01 19.83 10.55
C ARG A 460 17.11 21.02 9.60
N ASN A 461 18.20 21.08 8.83
CA ASN A 461 18.37 22.09 7.78
C ASN A 461 17.50 21.73 6.57
N PRO A 462 16.50 22.57 6.20
CA PRO A 462 15.67 22.33 5.03
C PRO A 462 16.47 22.23 3.72
N GLU A 463 17.59 22.95 3.61
CA GLU A 463 18.44 22.93 2.41
C GLU A 463 19.08 21.56 2.18
N HIS A 464 19.44 20.83 3.25
CA HIS A 464 19.98 19.47 3.16
C HIS A 464 18.92 18.51 2.60
N ALA A 465 17.69 18.59 3.12
CA ALA A 465 16.57 17.77 2.63
C ALA A 465 16.21 18.08 1.17
N ILE A 466 16.22 19.35 0.76
CA ILE A 466 16.02 19.78 -0.63
C ILE A 466 17.14 19.23 -1.51
N PHE A 467 18.40 19.39 -1.10
CA PHE A 467 19.57 18.93 -1.85
C PHE A 467 19.49 17.43 -2.12
N ILE A 468 19.29 16.64 -1.06
CA ILE A 468 19.17 15.18 -1.16
C ILE A 468 18.03 14.80 -2.10
N ARG A 469 16.82 15.32 -1.88
CA ARG A 469 15.66 15.01 -2.73
C ARG A 469 15.89 15.38 -4.18
N SER A 470 16.59 16.48 -4.47
CA SER A 470 16.87 16.93 -5.85
C SER A 470 17.81 15.99 -6.62
N LYS A 471 18.61 15.18 -5.93
CA LYS A 471 19.59 14.27 -6.51
C LYS A 471 19.11 12.81 -6.54
N LEU A 472 18.17 12.44 -5.68
CA LEU A 472 17.65 11.08 -5.59
C LEU A 472 16.86 10.66 -6.84
N ARG A 473 16.96 9.38 -7.18
CA ARG A 473 15.99 8.73 -8.07
C ARG A 473 14.73 8.36 -7.27
N HIS A 474 13.55 8.65 -7.83
CA HIS A 474 12.28 8.55 -7.10
C HIS A 474 11.87 7.11 -6.74
N PHE A 475 12.09 6.12 -7.62
CA PHE A 475 11.68 4.75 -7.37
C PHE A 475 12.65 3.99 -6.46
N VAL A 476 13.87 3.70 -6.95
CA VAL A 476 14.94 3.05 -6.18
C VAL A 476 16.29 3.59 -6.66
N ASP A 477 17.02 4.25 -5.75
CA ASP A 477 18.41 4.70 -5.96
C ASP A 477 19.33 3.87 -5.06
N HIS A 478 20.05 2.91 -5.66
CA HIS A 478 21.06 2.16 -4.95
C HIS A 478 22.41 2.21 -5.66
N GLY A 479 23.48 2.18 -4.87
CA GLY A 479 24.84 2.21 -5.35
C GLY A 479 25.66 1.05 -4.82
N ILE A 480 26.61 0.63 -5.64
CA ILE A 480 27.63 -0.37 -5.31
C ILE A 480 28.99 0.31 -5.32
N HIS A 481 29.73 0.19 -4.22
CA HIS A 481 31.05 0.79 -4.08
C HIS A 481 32.15 -0.24 -4.39
N PRO A 482 33.27 0.13 -5.02
CA PRO A 482 34.42 -0.76 -5.24
C PRO A 482 35.02 -1.41 -3.99
N LYS A 483 34.71 -0.88 -2.80
CA LYS A 483 35.05 -1.49 -1.50
C LYS A 483 34.19 -2.72 -1.15
N GLY A 484 33.22 -3.08 -1.98
CA GLY A 484 32.24 -4.12 -1.67
C GLY A 484 31.12 -3.64 -0.76
N MET A 485 30.74 -2.36 -0.83
CA MET A 485 29.61 -1.84 -0.05
C MET A 485 28.39 -1.61 -0.93
N PHE A 486 27.20 -1.71 -0.34
CA PHE A 486 25.94 -1.36 -0.94
C PHE A 486 25.26 -0.24 -0.15
N PHE A 487 24.66 0.71 -0.85
CA PHE A 487 23.94 1.83 -0.27
C PHE A 487 22.65 2.07 -1.05
N LEU A 488 21.50 1.86 -0.40
CA LEU A 488 20.19 2.27 -0.88
C LEU A 488 19.75 3.54 -0.17
N MET A 489 19.29 4.52 -0.94
CA MET A 489 18.70 5.75 -0.42
C MET A 489 17.39 6.05 -1.14
N THR A 490 16.30 6.24 -0.40
CA THR A 490 15.00 6.58 -1.00
C THR A 490 14.22 7.56 -0.14
N MET A 491 13.24 8.24 -0.72
CA MET A 491 12.19 8.89 0.07
C MET A 491 11.48 7.86 0.95
N GLN A 492 11.12 8.24 2.18
CA GLN A 492 10.28 7.45 3.08
C GLN A 492 8.93 8.11 3.36
N GLY A 493 8.90 9.44 3.44
CA GLY A 493 7.67 10.18 3.71
C GLY A 493 7.81 11.67 3.42
N VAL A 494 6.73 12.28 2.94
CA VAL A 494 6.61 13.73 2.75
C VAL A 494 5.34 14.22 3.47
N PRO A 495 5.35 14.37 4.81
CA PRO A 495 4.17 14.79 5.56
C PRO A 495 3.68 16.18 5.15
N ASP A 496 4.59 17.14 4.99
CA ASP A 496 4.31 18.47 4.46
C ASP A 496 5.24 18.81 3.28
N PRO A 497 4.72 18.83 2.04
CA PRO A 497 5.50 19.18 0.86
C PRO A 497 6.11 20.59 0.86
N LYS A 498 5.61 21.51 1.70
CA LYS A 498 6.11 22.88 1.79
C LYS A 498 7.20 23.05 2.85
N ARG A 499 7.40 22.04 3.71
CA ARG A 499 8.33 22.06 4.84
C ARG A 499 9.36 20.93 4.70
N PRO A 500 10.50 21.17 4.02
CA PRO A 500 11.50 20.13 3.75
C PRO A 500 12.08 19.44 4.98
N GLU A 501 12.13 20.12 6.12
CA GLU A 501 12.57 19.56 7.40
C GLU A 501 11.65 18.44 7.93
N THR A 502 10.43 18.33 7.39
CA THR A 502 9.48 17.26 7.75
C THR A 502 9.67 15.99 6.91
N TRP A 503 10.40 16.09 5.80
CA TRP A 503 10.58 14.97 4.88
C TRP A 503 11.50 13.93 5.50
N SER A 504 11.15 12.65 5.35
CA SER A 504 11.97 11.54 5.79
C SER A 504 12.53 10.74 4.62
N PHE A 505 13.74 10.24 4.83
CA PHE A 505 14.49 9.42 3.88
C PHE A 505 14.83 8.10 4.54
N GLN A 506 14.78 7.02 3.76
CA GLN A 506 15.29 5.72 4.18
C GLN A 506 16.73 5.58 3.70
N ILE A 507 17.61 5.17 4.60
CA ILE A 507 18.99 4.81 4.30
C ILE A 507 19.19 3.34 4.68
N THR A 508 19.70 2.56 3.74
CA THR A 508 20.13 1.18 3.98
C THR A 508 21.56 1.01 3.50
N LEU A 509 22.43 0.59 4.40
CA LEU A 509 23.85 0.34 4.18
C LEU A 509 24.12 -1.13 4.42
N THR A 510 24.91 -1.76 3.56
CA THR A 510 25.51 -3.06 3.86
C THR A 510 26.98 -3.08 3.48
N TRP A 511 27.78 -3.76 4.30
CA TRP A 511 29.22 -3.87 4.14
C TRP A 511 29.68 -5.26 4.60
N PRO A 512 30.80 -5.76 4.07
CA PRO A 512 31.31 -7.05 4.46
C PRO A 512 32.17 -6.90 5.75
N PRO A 513 32.37 -7.98 6.52
CA PRO A 513 33.07 -7.93 7.80
C PRO A 513 34.48 -7.33 7.75
N GLU A 514 35.17 -7.41 6.60
CA GLU A 514 36.54 -6.90 6.41
C GLU A 514 36.63 -5.37 6.49
N LEU A 515 35.49 -4.68 6.39
CA LEU A 515 35.40 -3.23 6.58
C LEU A 515 35.03 -2.83 8.01
N SER A 516 34.89 -3.79 8.92
CA SER A 516 34.60 -3.50 10.33
C SER A 516 35.79 -2.76 10.97
N PRO A 517 35.56 -1.82 11.91
CA PRO A 517 36.63 -1.11 12.59
C PRO A 517 37.59 -2.04 13.34
N ASP A 518 37.03 -3.07 13.99
CA ASP A 518 37.79 -4.17 14.59
C ASP A 518 38.01 -5.28 13.55
N LYS A 519 39.27 -5.67 13.36
CA LYS A 519 39.68 -6.72 12.40
C LYS A 519 39.88 -8.08 13.07
N GLU A 520 40.08 -8.11 14.38
CA GLU A 520 40.31 -9.34 15.15
C GLU A 520 38.98 -9.95 15.57
N ASP A 521 38.01 -9.11 15.96
CA ASP A 521 36.61 -9.49 16.17
C ASP A 521 35.69 -8.56 15.37
N PRO A 522 35.42 -8.88 14.08
CA PRO A 522 34.64 -8.02 13.21
C PRO A 522 33.24 -7.80 13.76
N GLU A 523 32.98 -6.64 14.34
CA GLU A 523 31.67 -6.23 14.85
C GLU A 523 31.03 -5.14 13.97
N PRO A 524 29.70 -5.04 13.96
CA PRO A 524 29.03 -3.89 13.35
C PRO A 524 29.55 -2.55 13.94
N PRO A 525 29.54 -1.45 13.17
CA PRO A 525 29.90 -0.12 13.66
C PRO A 525 29.07 0.28 14.88
N HIS A 526 29.73 0.83 15.89
CA HIS A 526 29.14 1.18 17.20
C HIS A 526 28.86 2.66 17.35
N SER A 527 29.23 3.47 16.35
CA SER A 527 29.03 4.91 16.36
C SER A 527 28.63 5.46 14.98
N LEU A 528 27.96 6.62 14.97
CA LEU A 528 27.68 7.34 13.74
C LEU A 528 28.98 7.70 12.99
N ARG A 529 30.04 8.01 13.73
CA ARG A 529 31.34 8.39 13.17
C ARG A 529 31.94 7.26 12.35
N ASP A 530 31.82 6.01 12.80
CA ASP A 530 32.29 4.85 12.05
C ASP A 530 31.53 4.70 10.72
N LEU A 531 30.21 4.90 10.72
CA LEU A 531 29.39 4.90 9.50
C LEU A 531 29.74 6.06 8.56
N GLN A 532 30.04 7.24 9.09
CA GLN A 532 30.50 8.40 8.32
C GLN A 532 31.88 8.15 7.70
N ASP A 533 32.79 7.53 8.44
CA ASP A 533 34.12 7.18 7.96
C ASP A 533 34.07 6.10 6.87
N LEU A 534 33.19 5.11 7.03
CA LEU A 534 32.89 4.11 6.00
C LEU A 534 32.34 4.71 4.70
N THR A 535 31.60 5.82 4.81
CA THR A 535 30.90 6.44 3.67
C THR A 535 31.59 7.68 3.09
N ARG A 536 32.76 8.08 3.62
CA ARG A 536 33.44 9.33 3.28
C ARG A 536 33.84 9.46 1.80
N ASP A 537 34.18 8.34 1.14
CA ASP A 537 34.57 8.32 -0.28
C ASP A 537 33.40 8.05 -1.24
N TRP A 538 32.16 8.05 -0.74
CA TRP A 538 30.99 7.94 -1.60
C TRP A 538 30.73 9.20 -2.41
N ALA A 539 30.15 9.02 -3.58
CA ALA A 539 29.63 10.10 -4.42
C ALA A 539 28.39 10.74 -3.79
N SER A 540 28.18 12.00 -4.15
CA SER A 540 27.01 12.76 -3.72
C SER A 540 25.71 12.19 -4.32
N PRO A 541 24.57 12.16 -3.59
CA PRO A 541 24.34 12.73 -2.26
C PRO A 541 24.60 11.76 -1.09
N LYS A 542 25.08 10.54 -1.35
CA LYS A 542 25.14 9.46 -0.36
C LYS A 542 26.14 9.77 0.78
N ARG A 543 27.25 10.43 0.46
CA ARG A 543 28.21 10.94 1.45
C ARG A 543 27.58 12.02 2.34
N GLU A 544 27.04 13.08 1.72
CA GLU A 544 26.44 14.20 2.46
C GLU A 544 25.28 13.74 3.34
N ALA A 545 24.52 12.74 2.88
CA ALA A 545 23.40 12.17 3.62
C ALA A 545 23.81 11.60 5.00
N LEU A 546 25.01 11.03 5.13
CA LEU A 546 25.54 10.50 6.40
C LEU A 546 26.31 11.58 7.18
N GLU A 547 27.07 12.42 6.48
CA GLU A 547 27.84 13.51 7.08
C GLU A 547 26.93 14.49 7.84
N TRP A 548 25.79 14.85 7.24
CA TRP A 548 24.82 15.78 7.84
C TRP A 548 23.93 15.16 8.93
N LEU A 549 24.17 13.90 9.32
CA LEU A 549 23.50 13.31 10.48
C LEU A 549 24.08 13.78 11.82
N GLY A 550 25.23 14.45 11.82
CA GLY A 550 25.86 14.98 13.04
C GLY A 550 25.00 16.02 13.81
N ASP A 551 23.92 16.51 13.21
CA ASP A 551 22.96 17.42 13.82
C ASP A 551 21.83 16.71 14.63
N ALA A 552 21.82 15.37 14.65
CA ALA A 552 20.84 14.54 15.36
C ALA A 552 21.42 13.93 16.64
N ASP A 553 20.56 13.67 17.64
CA ASP A 553 20.96 12.85 18.80
C ASP A 553 20.93 11.38 18.36
N VAL A 554 22.10 10.87 17.93
CA VAL A 554 22.22 9.56 17.29
C VAL A 554 22.75 8.53 18.27
N THR A 555 21.98 7.46 18.48
CA THR A 555 22.41 6.26 19.20
C THR A 555 22.53 5.10 18.21
N VAL A 556 23.71 4.48 18.13
CA VAL A 556 23.89 3.22 17.39
C VAL A 556 23.76 2.08 18.39
N THR A 557 23.00 1.04 18.05
CA THR A 557 22.67 -0.05 18.98
C THR A 557 23.06 -1.41 18.42
N ASP A 558 23.55 -2.29 19.30
CA ASP A 558 23.89 -3.67 18.98
C ASP A 558 22.66 -4.54 18.70
N GLY A 559 22.61 -5.10 17.49
CA GLY A 559 21.85 -6.30 17.16
C GLY A 559 20.35 -6.13 16.85
N PHE A 560 19.83 -6.99 15.95
CA PHE A 560 18.41 -7.20 15.70
C PHE A 560 17.87 -8.47 16.41
N PHE A 561 18.75 -9.19 17.13
CA PHE A 561 18.45 -10.39 17.91
C PHE A 561 18.83 -10.14 19.38
N GLY A 562 17.85 -10.02 20.27
CA GLY A 562 18.13 -9.99 21.70
C GLY A 562 18.75 -11.32 22.17
N ARG A 563 19.58 -11.29 23.23
CA ARG A 563 20.18 -12.48 23.88
C ARG A 563 19.16 -13.56 24.34
N ASN A 564 17.86 -13.25 24.32
CA ASN A 564 16.78 -14.10 24.83
C ASN A 564 15.94 -14.76 23.72
N GLY A 565 16.36 -14.71 22.45
CA GLY A 565 15.57 -15.27 21.34
C GLY A 565 14.29 -14.48 21.01
N GLU A 566 14.09 -13.31 21.63
CA GLU A 566 13.08 -12.36 21.20
C GLU A 566 13.51 -11.69 19.90
N HIS A 567 12.73 -11.91 18.86
CA HIS A 567 12.85 -11.32 17.53
C HIS A 567 12.67 -9.80 17.58
N THR A 568 13.73 -9.02 17.84
CA THR A 568 13.72 -7.54 17.75
C THR A 568 14.01 -7.09 16.32
N THR A 569 13.24 -7.61 15.37
CA THR A 569 13.44 -7.55 13.92
C THR A 569 13.32 -6.17 13.27
N THR A 570 14.18 -5.15 13.46
CA THR A 570 14.53 -4.01 12.54
C THR A 570 14.68 -2.59 13.14
N ALA A 571 15.52 -1.81 12.45
CA ALA A 571 15.35 -0.44 11.93
C ALA A 571 14.40 0.54 12.64
N GLY A 572 15.00 1.67 13.06
CA GLY A 572 14.41 3.00 13.13
C GLY A 572 13.15 3.12 13.98
N LEU A 573 13.30 3.59 15.23
CA LEU A 573 12.17 4.15 15.97
C LEU A 573 11.47 5.23 15.11
N ASP A 574 10.14 5.15 15.08
CA ASP A 574 9.25 6.14 14.51
C ASP A 574 9.49 7.42 15.29
N ALA A 575 9.62 8.48 14.51
CA ALA A 575 9.68 9.88 14.86
C ALA A 575 8.48 10.39 15.70
N ASP A 576 7.69 9.51 16.31
CA ASP A 576 6.47 9.84 17.04
C ASP A 576 6.74 10.20 18.52
N GLU A 577 7.88 9.80 19.10
CA GLU A 577 8.32 10.24 20.45
C GLU A 577 9.32 11.42 20.41
N ASP A 578 10.24 11.43 19.44
CA ASP A 578 11.09 12.58 19.06
C ASP A 578 11.61 12.40 17.62
N PRO A 579 11.24 13.26 16.64
CA PRO A 579 11.69 13.13 15.26
C PRO A 579 13.20 13.36 15.06
N TRP A 580 13.91 13.84 16.07
CA TRP A 580 15.34 14.16 16.01
C TRP A 580 16.23 13.17 16.74
N ARG A 581 15.64 12.19 17.44
CA ARG A 581 16.35 11.07 18.02
C ARG A 581 16.46 9.97 16.98
N LEU A 582 17.70 9.63 16.60
CA LEU A 582 17.96 8.61 15.59
C LEU A 582 18.55 7.36 16.24
N ILE A 583 17.89 6.22 16.05
CA ILE A 583 18.46 4.91 16.40
C ILE A 583 18.87 4.19 15.12
N ILE A 584 20.15 3.85 15.02
CA ILE A 584 20.71 3.07 13.93
C ILE A 584 21.00 1.66 14.45
N PRO A 585 20.16 0.67 14.12
CA PRO A 585 20.45 -0.72 14.45
C PRO A 585 21.40 -1.32 13.43
N SER A 586 22.29 -2.17 13.90
CA SER A 586 23.26 -2.88 13.08
C SER A 586 23.27 -4.38 13.37
N ASP A 587 23.23 -5.22 12.32
CA ASP A 587 23.21 -6.69 12.43
C ASP A 587 23.56 -7.36 11.10
N ARG A 588 23.55 -8.69 11.07
CA ARG A 588 23.80 -9.53 9.92
C ARG A 588 22.53 -9.74 9.11
N VAL A 589 22.71 -9.71 7.79
CA VAL A 589 21.68 -10.16 6.86
C VAL A 589 21.50 -11.67 7.03
N SER A 590 20.25 -12.14 7.06
CA SER A 590 19.95 -13.58 7.14
C SER A 590 18.97 -14.00 6.06
N VAL A 591 19.00 -15.30 5.73
CA VAL A 591 18.11 -15.93 4.76
C VAL A 591 17.56 -17.23 5.30
N TRP A 592 16.39 -17.63 4.83
CA TRP A 592 15.85 -18.96 5.06
C TRP A 592 15.40 -19.57 3.72
N ILE A 593 16.05 -20.67 3.33
CA ILE A 593 15.72 -21.41 2.10
C ILE A 593 14.59 -22.39 2.43
N PRO A 594 13.46 -22.34 1.71
CA PRO A 594 12.36 -23.27 1.91
C PRO A 594 12.81 -24.73 1.75
N VAL A 595 12.30 -25.58 2.61
CA VAL A 595 12.40 -27.05 2.50
C VAL A 595 10.99 -27.63 2.60
N PRO A 596 10.71 -28.82 2.05
CA PRO A 596 9.42 -29.48 2.28
C PRO A 596 9.15 -29.72 3.78
N TRP A 597 7.90 -29.56 4.21
CA TRP A 597 7.43 -29.86 5.55
C TRP A 597 6.17 -30.73 5.51
N ASP A 598 5.85 -31.39 6.63
CA ASP A 598 4.52 -31.99 6.81
C ASP A 598 3.52 -30.88 7.08
N ASN A 599 2.65 -30.60 6.12
CA ASN A 599 1.57 -29.62 6.25
C ASN A 599 0.34 -30.18 7.01
N HIS A 600 0.47 -31.37 7.59
CA HIS A 600 -0.54 -32.08 8.37
C HIS A 600 -1.83 -32.30 7.59
N SER A 601 -1.72 -32.79 6.36
CA SER A 601 -2.84 -32.99 5.41
C SER A 601 -3.54 -31.70 4.99
N GLY A 602 -2.75 -30.65 4.73
CA GLY A 602 -3.24 -29.36 4.24
C GLY A 602 -3.88 -28.48 5.32
N ARG A 603 -3.60 -28.75 6.60
CA ARG A 603 -4.16 -27.98 7.73
C ARG A 603 -3.24 -26.87 8.20
N THR A 604 -2.03 -26.81 7.67
CA THR A 604 -1.07 -25.73 7.94
C THR A 604 -0.31 -25.35 6.69
N THR A 605 0.05 -24.09 6.52
CA THR A 605 0.99 -23.66 5.47
C THR A 605 1.66 -22.33 5.83
N LEU A 606 2.60 -21.86 5.00
CA LEU A 606 3.39 -20.65 5.21
C LEU A 606 3.31 -19.70 4.01
N VAL A 607 3.41 -18.39 4.25
CA VAL A 607 3.47 -17.33 3.21
C VAL A 607 4.52 -16.26 3.53
N GLY A 608 4.99 -15.54 2.51
CA GLY A 608 5.92 -14.40 2.66
C GLY A 608 7.23 -14.80 3.35
N ASP A 609 7.78 -13.92 4.18
CA ASP A 609 9.05 -14.20 4.89
C ASP A 609 8.94 -15.40 5.87
N ALA A 610 7.74 -15.81 6.26
CA ALA A 610 7.57 -17.05 7.03
C ALA A 610 7.92 -18.27 6.16
N ALA A 611 7.69 -18.19 4.85
CA ALA A 611 7.95 -19.26 3.89
C ALA A 611 9.28 -19.12 3.13
N HIS A 612 9.79 -17.91 2.88
CA HIS A 612 11.01 -17.72 2.06
C HIS A 612 11.71 -16.39 2.39
N ALA A 613 12.14 -16.21 3.64
CA ALA A 613 12.91 -15.03 4.05
C ALA A 613 14.17 -14.87 3.18
N MET A 614 14.22 -13.79 2.40
CA MET A 614 15.29 -13.52 1.43
C MET A 614 15.90 -12.13 1.64
N THR A 615 17.08 -11.90 1.06
CA THR A 615 17.75 -10.61 1.12
C THR A 615 17.08 -9.57 0.23
N PHE A 616 17.24 -8.29 0.58
CA PHE A 616 16.55 -7.18 -0.07
C PHE A 616 17.29 -6.59 -1.27
N HIS A 617 18.54 -7.00 -1.55
CA HIS A 617 19.39 -6.42 -2.61
C HIS A 617 18.79 -6.52 -4.02
N ARG A 618 17.78 -7.38 -4.24
CA ARG A 618 16.99 -7.47 -5.50
C ARG A 618 15.58 -6.87 -5.41
N GLY A 619 15.13 -6.44 -4.23
CA GLY A 619 13.79 -5.90 -4.00
C GLY A 619 12.63 -6.91 -4.18
N GLN A 620 12.87 -8.21 -3.97
CA GLN A 620 11.91 -9.28 -4.33
C GLN A 620 10.91 -9.65 -3.23
N GLY A 621 11.14 -9.28 -1.97
CA GLY A 621 10.32 -9.74 -0.83
C GLY A 621 8.83 -9.40 -0.96
N LEU A 622 8.48 -8.12 -1.11
CA LEU A 622 7.08 -7.70 -1.24
C LEU A 622 6.41 -8.31 -2.48
N ASN A 623 7.15 -8.45 -3.59
CA ASN A 623 6.59 -9.03 -4.80
C ASN A 623 6.26 -10.52 -4.65
N ASN A 624 7.15 -11.29 -4.02
CA ASN A 624 6.89 -12.69 -3.71
C ASN A 624 5.75 -12.85 -2.71
N CYS A 625 5.65 -11.95 -1.72
CA CYS A 625 4.52 -11.94 -0.81
C CYS A 625 3.17 -11.70 -1.51
N ILE A 626 3.10 -10.74 -2.45
CA ILE A 626 1.89 -10.51 -3.26
C ILE A 626 1.57 -11.75 -4.10
N ARG A 627 2.58 -12.41 -4.68
CA ARG A 627 2.41 -13.65 -5.44
C ARG A 627 1.89 -14.79 -4.57
N ASP A 628 2.45 -15.01 -3.39
CA ASP A 628 2.00 -16.04 -2.46
C ASP A 628 0.52 -15.86 -2.12
N ALA A 629 0.13 -14.62 -1.79
CA ALA A 629 -1.25 -14.31 -1.48
C ALA A 629 -2.17 -14.65 -2.66
N LYS A 630 -1.81 -14.26 -3.89
CA LYS A 630 -2.58 -14.58 -5.09
C LYS A 630 -2.68 -16.08 -5.32
N GLU A 631 -1.56 -16.79 -5.24
CA GLU A 631 -1.50 -18.22 -5.54
C GLU A 631 -2.29 -19.05 -4.52
N LEU A 632 -2.15 -18.74 -3.22
CA LEU A 632 -2.89 -19.40 -2.16
C LEU A 632 -4.39 -19.09 -2.23
N VAL A 633 -4.78 -17.81 -2.35
CA VAL A 633 -6.20 -17.43 -2.47
C VAL A 633 -6.84 -18.11 -3.68
N SER A 634 -6.15 -18.16 -4.83
CA SER A 634 -6.72 -18.79 -6.03
C SER A 634 -7.04 -20.27 -5.87
N ARG A 635 -6.21 -21.03 -5.15
CA ARG A 635 -6.46 -22.45 -4.85
C ARG A 635 -7.50 -22.64 -3.77
N LEU A 636 -7.55 -21.76 -2.77
CA LEU A 636 -8.62 -21.77 -1.77
C LEU A 636 -9.99 -21.43 -2.38
N VAL A 637 -10.03 -20.60 -3.43
CA VAL A 637 -11.24 -20.34 -4.22
C VAL A 637 -11.70 -21.59 -4.98
N GLN A 638 -10.79 -22.36 -5.56
CA GLN A 638 -11.13 -23.65 -6.20
C GLN A 638 -11.69 -24.64 -5.16
N HIS A 639 -11.05 -24.72 -3.99
CA HIS A 639 -11.56 -25.53 -2.88
C HIS A 639 -12.95 -25.10 -2.41
N SER A 640 -13.17 -23.79 -2.22
CA SER A 640 -14.48 -23.23 -1.85
C SER A 640 -15.60 -23.56 -2.85
N LYS A 641 -15.27 -23.84 -4.11
CA LYS A 641 -16.22 -24.26 -5.15
C LYS A 641 -16.40 -25.78 -5.23
N GLY A 642 -15.66 -26.55 -4.44
CA GLY A 642 -15.64 -28.01 -4.48
C GLY A 642 -14.86 -28.60 -5.65
N GLU A 643 -14.02 -27.81 -6.34
CA GLU A 643 -13.24 -28.27 -7.49
C GLU A 643 -12.03 -29.14 -7.06
N VAL A 644 -11.46 -28.85 -5.88
CA VAL A 644 -10.34 -29.58 -5.28
C VAL A 644 -10.52 -29.71 -3.76
N SER A 645 -9.92 -30.71 -3.15
CA SER A 645 -9.86 -30.80 -1.69
C SER A 645 -8.92 -29.74 -1.08
N LEU A 646 -9.12 -29.40 0.20
CA LEU A 646 -8.24 -28.45 0.91
C LEU A 646 -6.77 -28.93 0.89
N LYS A 647 -6.57 -30.24 1.06
CA LYS A 647 -5.24 -30.86 1.00
C LYS A 647 -4.58 -30.69 -0.37
N GLU A 648 -5.32 -30.94 -1.45
CA GLU A 648 -4.81 -30.73 -2.81
C GLU A 648 -4.48 -29.25 -3.06
N ALA A 649 -5.39 -28.34 -2.68
CA ALA A 649 -5.17 -26.90 -2.79
C ALA A 649 -3.89 -26.44 -2.07
N VAL A 650 -3.67 -26.88 -0.83
CA VAL A 650 -2.46 -26.51 -0.06
C VAL A 650 -1.20 -27.17 -0.64
N ASN A 651 -1.27 -28.44 -1.02
CA ASN A 651 -0.13 -29.15 -1.62
C ASN A 651 0.31 -28.51 -2.95
N GLU A 652 -0.63 -28.11 -3.80
CA GLU A 652 -0.31 -27.45 -5.07
C GLU A 652 0.28 -26.06 -4.87
N TYR A 653 -0.19 -25.33 -3.86
CA TYR A 653 0.39 -24.05 -3.47
C TYR A 653 1.83 -24.24 -2.98
N GLU A 654 2.04 -25.14 -2.02
CA GLU A 654 3.36 -25.36 -1.43
C GLU A 654 4.38 -25.87 -2.45
N LYS A 655 3.97 -26.74 -3.37
CA LYS A 655 4.84 -27.20 -4.46
C LYS A 655 5.35 -26.03 -5.31
N GLU A 656 4.47 -25.12 -5.71
CA GLU A 656 4.85 -23.93 -6.48
C GLU A 656 5.72 -22.98 -5.64
N MET A 657 5.30 -22.72 -4.41
CA MET A 657 5.94 -21.74 -3.54
C MET A 657 7.32 -22.20 -3.07
N ILE A 658 7.52 -23.48 -2.76
CA ILE A 658 8.82 -24.02 -2.36
C ILE A 658 9.81 -23.96 -3.54
N ASP A 659 9.39 -24.36 -4.74
CA ASP A 659 10.22 -24.33 -5.95
C ASP A 659 10.67 -22.89 -6.28
N ARG A 660 9.69 -21.98 -6.40
CA ARG A 660 9.97 -20.56 -6.61
C ARG A 660 10.77 -19.93 -5.48
N GLY A 661 10.34 -20.12 -4.24
CA GLY A 661 10.93 -19.51 -3.05
C GLY A 661 12.39 -19.95 -2.88
N THR A 662 12.69 -21.22 -3.14
CA THR A 662 14.07 -21.73 -3.15
C THR A 662 14.92 -21.01 -4.19
N ALA A 663 14.42 -20.88 -5.42
CA ALA A 663 15.15 -20.19 -6.48
C ALA A 663 15.37 -18.70 -6.15
N GLU A 664 14.35 -18.01 -5.61
CA GLU A 664 14.42 -16.58 -5.28
C GLU A 664 15.34 -16.30 -4.09
N VAL A 665 15.30 -17.12 -3.03
CA VAL A 665 16.20 -16.97 -1.88
C VAL A 665 17.65 -17.21 -2.31
N LYS A 666 17.94 -18.27 -3.07
CA LYS A 666 19.30 -18.57 -3.55
C LYS A 666 19.84 -17.46 -4.45
N THR A 667 19.02 -16.96 -5.37
CA THR A 667 19.42 -15.87 -6.27
C THR A 667 19.60 -14.55 -5.53
N SER A 668 18.78 -14.27 -4.52
CA SER A 668 18.93 -13.08 -3.69
C SER A 668 20.19 -13.17 -2.83
N MET A 669 20.51 -14.35 -2.29
CA MET A 669 21.77 -14.62 -1.61
C MET A 669 22.98 -14.43 -2.54
N GLU A 670 22.96 -14.97 -3.76
CA GLU A 670 24.00 -14.74 -4.76
C GLU A 670 24.15 -13.24 -5.08
N GLN A 671 23.04 -12.52 -5.24
CA GLN A 671 23.07 -11.07 -5.41
C GLN A 671 23.76 -10.38 -4.24
N THR A 672 23.40 -10.73 -3.01
CA THR A 672 24.00 -10.14 -1.81
C THR A 672 25.50 -10.37 -1.80
N LEU A 673 25.98 -11.60 -1.99
CA LEU A 673 27.42 -11.88 -1.98
C LEU A 673 28.17 -11.13 -3.10
N LYS A 674 27.62 -11.11 -4.32
CA LYS A 674 28.24 -10.41 -5.46
C LYS A 674 28.15 -8.88 -5.37
N CYS A 675 27.16 -8.32 -4.66
CA CYS A 675 27.13 -6.87 -4.38
C CYS A 675 28.31 -6.43 -3.51
N HIS A 676 28.82 -7.33 -2.67
CA HIS A 676 29.91 -7.04 -1.74
C HIS A 676 31.28 -7.48 -2.27
N ASN A 677 31.36 -7.83 -3.56
CA ASN A 677 32.61 -8.15 -4.23
C ASN A 677 32.63 -7.47 -5.61
N TRP A 678 33.46 -6.44 -5.75
CA TRP A 678 33.50 -5.59 -6.94
C TRP A 678 33.82 -6.35 -8.23
N GLU A 679 34.71 -7.32 -8.17
CA GLU A 679 35.15 -8.12 -9.33
C GLU A 679 34.03 -9.02 -9.85
N THR A 680 33.24 -9.59 -8.94
CA THR A 680 32.15 -10.50 -9.29
C THR A 680 30.82 -9.79 -9.51
N PHE A 681 30.69 -8.51 -9.12
CA PHE A 681 29.45 -7.73 -9.20
C PHE A 681 28.86 -7.66 -10.62
N GLN A 682 29.71 -7.54 -11.65
CA GLN A 682 29.27 -7.50 -13.06
C GLN A 682 28.53 -8.79 -13.48
N HIS A 683 28.78 -9.89 -12.77
CA HIS A 683 28.14 -11.19 -12.99
C HIS A 683 26.99 -11.46 -12.00
N SER A 684 26.50 -10.44 -11.29
CA SER A 684 25.42 -10.56 -10.32
C SER A 684 24.04 -10.73 -10.99
N PRO A 685 23.06 -11.33 -10.29
CA PRO A 685 21.69 -11.45 -10.78
C PRO A 685 21.06 -10.15 -11.28
N VAL A 686 21.21 -9.01 -10.58
CA VAL A 686 20.70 -7.70 -11.06
C VAL A 686 21.34 -7.32 -12.41
N MET A 687 22.63 -7.61 -12.59
CA MET A 687 23.34 -7.33 -13.84
C MET A 687 22.92 -8.28 -14.98
N LYS A 688 22.52 -9.51 -14.68
CA LYS A 688 22.05 -10.48 -15.69
C LYS A 688 20.56 -10.37 -16.01
N ILE A 689 19.71 -10.48 -15.00
CA ILE A 689 18.25 -10.62 -15.14
C ILE A 689 17.46 -9.43 -14.57
N GLY A 690 18.12 -8.48 -13.91
CA GLY A 690 17.47 -7.31 -13.32
C GLY A 690 16.54 -7.67 -12.16
N GLY A 691 15.38 -7.00 -12.12
CA GLY A 691 14.34 -7.23 -11.12
C GLY A 691 13.36 -8.35 -11.50
N SER A 692 13.49 -8.95 -12.68
CA SER A 692 12.54 -9.95 -13.17
C SER A 692 12.39 -11.13 -12.19
N PRO A 693 11.16 -11.63 -11.99
CA PRO A 693 10.96 -12.81 -11.17
C PRO A 693 11.62 -14.01 -11.83
N ILE A 694 12.08 -14.95 -11.02
CA ILE A 694 12.58 -16.22 -11.52
C ILE A 694 11.37 -17.06 -11.92
N ARG A 695 11.30 -17.38 -13.22
CA ARG A 695 10.40 -18.42 -13.70
C ARG A 695 11.05 -19.76 -13.37
N ALA A 696 10.47 -20.50 -12.44
CA ALA A 696 10.93 -21.83 -12.04
C ALA A 696 11.16 -22.80 -13.23
N VAL A 697 10.48 -22.55 -14.35
CA VAL A 697 10.52 -23.40 -15.55
C VAL A 697 11.64 -23.03 -16.55
N GLU A 698 12.20 -21.81 -16.53
CA GLU A 698 13.02 -21.29 -17.64
C GLU A 698 14.53 -21.21 -17.38
N ASN A 699 15.03 -21.70 -16.24
CA ASN A 699 16.44 -21.54 -15.89
C ASN A 699 17.16 -22.89 -15.75
N GLU A 700 17.48 -23.53 -16.89
CA GLU A 700 18.26 -24.78 -16.95
C GLU A 700 19.62 -24.66 -16.25
N GLY A 701 20.23 -23.47 -16.21
CA GLY A 701 21.47 -23.21 -15.47
C GLY A 701 21.34 -23.40 -13.96
N TRP A 702 20.18 -23.07 -13.36
CA TRP A 702 19.94 -23.32 -11.93
C TRP A 702 19.69 -24.79 -11.62
N LYS A 703 18.99 -25.52 -12.49
CA LYS A 703 18.82 -26.98 -12.33
C LYS A 703 20.18 -27.69 -12.37
N GLN A 704 21.13 -27.19 -13.16
CA GLN A 704 22.50 -27.70 -13.17
C GLN A 704 23.24 -27.42 -11.85
N ILE A 705 23.22 -26.18 -11.36
CA ILE A 705 23.83 -25.82 -10.06
C ILE A 705 23.18 -26.60 -8.89
N LEU A 706 21.86 -26.82 -8.93
CA LEU A 706 21.14 -27.62 -7.94
C LEU A 706 21.54 -29.10 -7.98
N ARG A 707 21.80 -29.66 -9.17
CA ARG A 707 22.33 -31.02 -9.34
C ARG A 707 23.75 -31.13 -8.78
N GLU A 708 24.59 -30.14 -9.04
CA GLU A 708 25.97 -30.08 -8.53
C GLU A 708 26.04 -29.93 -7.00
N GLN A 709 25.12 -29.14 -6.40
CA GLN A 709 25.03 -29.00 -4.93
C GLN A 709 24.34 -30.19 -4.25
N GLY A 710 23.43 -30.89 -4.93
CA GLY A 710 22.75 -32.08 -4.42
C GLY A 710 23.63 -33.34 -4.37
N SER A 711 24.79 -33.33 -5.02
CA SER A 711 25.78 -34.41 -4.97
C SER A 711 26.75 -34.32 -3.79
N GLN A 712 26.59 -33.34 -2.88
CA GLN A 712 27.39 -33.21 -1.66
C GLN A 712 26.59 -33.36 -0.36
N VAL A 713 25.47 -34.09 -0.37
CA VAL A 713 24.78 -34.55 0.85
C VAL A 713 24.78 -36.07 0.92
#